data_AF-A0A9P8XYQ2-F1
#
_entry.id   AF-A0A9P8XYQ2-F1
#
_cell.length_a   1.000
_cell.length_b   1.000
_cell.length_c   1.000
_cell.angle_alpha   90.00
_cell.angle_beta   90.00
_cell.angle_gamma   90.00
#
_symmetry.space_group_name_H-M   'P 1'
#
loop_
_entity.id
_entity.type
_entity.pdbx_description
1 polymer ?
#
loop_
_entity_poly.entity_id
_entity_poly.type
_entity_poly.pdbx_seq_one_letter_code
_entity_poly.pdbx_strand_id
1 'polypeptide(L)'
;MARSRRSPGGLPATTTLLLVLLLACCLFAQPAAAFGAGSVPPASEFNGYVWRHGDISEVLKYLPASFITAHRFTKLQRRQIYFGNWCRDFSQVIDTTCLETVPEPILRAIVAVMAFMEFGYATDEFDVTRERLGCYTHVEHIDNPKGYPDNAKDVDPRLRGPLDPRELEFDHRTGMKNYIANSGRGWDTSADYIRRQLRLSIELGRKGRSGKHSDAAKESLFHLGAALHTLEDFAAHSNFVELCLRELGEDNVFPMVGDQCTVKVPGWKGKQVPPLVTGTFGMLDIFHSFLGEADDMAVLQSKGSLGELEEKFQFGGMAFEQLFDLVKGALEALSKVTAGSEPLLQQLDALRSIFQKAEQDEAGSVHSVDEDDSSPVQIANANALWSAIEPIFYPHDRIKKWLQEGDEEETEEQAGDQATNELGDYTTQIVWRFLAMMIESSVKELRNAVRAAKEKVDQEAAKSHSAEIYRAGSDASDPSHSDLSKDHFSNVLNQPAGLVSTITTNWATQQVVRCWDNPKLSADRTIDEILKILHHPAFYSRRAPIQQYMFDTVRGWWEHHSEENRDKIRGMLTRESVQAREHEDQHLTLKDLQGTLRGAAEFPGSRPDVKAPPKKPSVIVKGVNEVIADVQWVAGTAHENTSYLARGVWDIISLPGGLVVTVFRATKRTAGWVASGVYGVGAKLWPFGK
;
A
#
# COMPACT_ATOMS: atom_id res chain seq x y z
N MET A 1 47.32 -44.01 -40.98
CA MET A 1 46.96 -43.68 -39.59
C MET A 1 45.62 -42.97 -39.59
N ALA A 2 44.58 -43.61 -39.06
CA ALA A 2 43.19 -43.16 -39.11
C ALA A 2 42.77 -42.51 -37.79
N ARG A 3 41.93 -41.46 -37.91
CA ARG A 3 41.30 -40.70 -36.84
C ARG A 3 40.36 -41.59 -35.99
N SER A 4 40.49 -41.48 -34.67
CA SER A 4 39.53 -42.00 -33.69
C SER A 4 38.41 -40.99 -33.45
N ARG A 5 37.16 -41.41 -33.65
CA ARG A 5 35.93 -40.69 -33.26
C ARG A 5 35.59 -41.08 -31.81
N ARG A 6 35.49 -40.08 -30.93
CA ARG A 6 34.87 -40.23 -29.59
C ARG A 6 33.35 -40.11 -29.73
N SER A 7 32.63 -41.02 -29.08
CA SER A 7 31.19 -40.97 -28.84
C SER A 7 30.85 -39.91 -27.78
N PRO A 8 29.70 -39.21 -27.87
CA PRO A 8 29.26 -38.29 -26.84
C PRO A 8 28.69 -39.09 -25.66
N GLY A 9 29.16 -38.79 -24.44
CA GLY A 9 28.66 -39.40 -23.21
C GLY A 9 27.22 -38.99 -22.96
N GLY A 10 26.32 -39.98 -22.86
CA GLY A 10 24.95 -39.76 -22.39
C GLY A 10 24.95 -39.38 -20.92
N LEU A 11 24.09 -38.42 -20.55
CA LEU A 11 23.79 -38.08 -19.16
C LEU A 11 23.27 -39.34 -18.42
N PRO A 12 23.63 -39.55 -17.15
CA PRO A 12 23.18 -40.70 -16.39
C PRO A 12 21.64 -40.70 -16.25
N ALA A 13 21.02 -41.88 -16.37
CA ALA A 13 19.57 -42.05 -16.40
C ALA A 13 18.83 -41.44 -15.18
N THR A 14 19.54 -41.27 -14.05
CA THR A 14 19.04 -40.58 -12.86
C THR A 14 18.85 -39.09 -13.08
N THR A 15 19.72 -38.42 -13.84
CA THR A 15 19.60 -36.99 -14.17
C THR A 15 18.44 -36.73 -15.11
N THR A 16 18.20 -37.63 -16.07
CA THR A 16 17.06 -37.53 -16.99
C THR A 16 15.73 -37.76 -16.27
N LEU A 17 15.66 -38.70 -15.33
CA LEU A 17 14.47 -38.93 -14.51
C LEU A 17 14.18 -37.74 -13.58
N LEU A 18 15.21 -37.13 -12.98
CA LEU A 18 15.08 -35.95 -12.14
C LEU A 18 14.62 -34.73 -12.94
N LEU A 19 15.14 -34.54 -14.16
CA LEU A 19 14.72 -33.48 -15.08
C LEU A 19 13.28 -33.68 -15.57
N VAL A 20 12.85 -34.92 -15.83
CA VAL A 20 11.47 -35.23 -16.22
C VAL A 20 10.51 -35.08 -15.04
N LEU A 21 10.92 -35.42 -13.82
CA LEU A 21 10.15 -35.15 -12.60
C LEU A 21 10.06 -33.66 -12.29
N LEU A 22 11.16 -32.90 -12.44
CA LEU A 22 11.15 -31.45 -12.32
C LEU A 22 10.28 -30.79 -13.39
N LEU A 23 10.36 -31.22 -14.66
CA LEU A 23 9.47 -30.74 -15.71
C LEU A 23 8.01 -31.11 -15.44
N ALA A 24 7.73 -32.30 -14.91
CA ALA A 24 6.39 -32.70 -14.51
C ALA A 24 5.90 -31.85 -13.33
N CYS A 25 6.72 -31.60 -12.32
CA CYS A 25 6.40 -30.70 -11.21
C CYS A 25 6.16 -29.26 -11.68
N CYS A 26 6.93 -28.74 -12.64
CA CYS A 26 6.68 -27.44 -13.26
C CYS A 26 5.39 -27.42 -14.11
N LEU A 27 4.96 -28.57 -14.66
CA LEU A 27 3.69 -28.70 -15.38
C LEU A 27 2.48 -28.86 -14.44
N PHE A 28 2.70 -29.12 -13.15
CA PHE A 28 1.65 -29.29 -12.12
C PHE A 28 1.71 -28.25 -10.99
N ALA A 29 2.68 -27.32 -11.00
CA ALA A 29 2.71 -26.18 -10.11
C ALA A 29 1.66 -25.17 -10.60
N GLN A 30 0.58 -25.07 -9.84
CA GLN A 30 -0.54 -24.17 -10.14
C GLN A 30 -0.32 -22.85 -9.37
N PRO A 31 -0.58 -21.68 -10.01
CA PRO A 31 -0.36 -20.35 -9.42
C PRO A 31 -1.24 -20.15 -8.19
N ALA A 32 -0.90 -19.26 -7.25
CA ALA A 32 -1.77 -18.96 -6.13
C ALA A 32 -1.92 -17.44 -5.91
N ALA A 33 -3.13 -16.98 -5.58
CA ALA A 33 -3.52 -15.56 -5.58
C ALA A 33 -3.50 -14.94 -4.17
N ALA A 34 -3.19 -13.65 -4.03
CA ALA A 34 -3.27 -12.83 -2.79
C ALA A 34 -3.41 -11.32 -3.12
N PHE A 35 -3.91 -10.49 -2.20
CA PHE A 35 -4.43 -9.13 -2.47
C PHE A 35 -3.22 -8.26 -2.58
N GLY A 36 -3.00 -7.77 -3.80
CA GLY A 36 -1.89 -6.88 -4.05
C GLY A 36 -2.19 -5.53 -3.43
N ALA A 37 -1.28 -5.05 -2.59
CA ALA A 37 -1.11 -3.63 -2.42
C ALA A 37 -0.97 -2.94 -3.80
N GLY A 38 -1.38 -1.68 -3.87
CA GLY A 38 -1.34 -0.84 -5.07
C GLY A 38 -2.71 -0.61 -5.69
N SER A 39 -2.72 0.05 -6.85
CA SER A 39 -3.92 0.34 -7.64
C SER A 39 -3.75 -0.16 -9.07
N VAL A 40 -4.85 -0.46 -9.74
CA VAL A 40 -4.84 -0.61 -11.20
C VAL A 40 -4.45 0.74 -11.82
N PRO A 41 -3.43 0.80 -12.70
CA PRO A 41 -3.01 2.07 -13.31
C PRO A 41 -4.21 2.81 -13.93
N PRO A 42 -4.35 4.13 -13.74
CA PRO A 42 -5.50 4.89 -14.27
C PRO A 42 -5.69 4.76 -15.79
N ALA A 43 -4.59 4.57 -16.53
CA ALA A 43 -4.61 4.36 -17.98
C ALA A 43 -4.94 2.92 -18.40
N SER A 44 -4.99 1.98 -17.46
CA SER A 44 -5.36 0.59 -17.75
C SER A 44 -6.84 0.52 -18.07
N GLU A 45 -7.17 -0.21 -19.14
CA GLU A 45 -8.55 -0.42 -19.56
C GLU A 45 -9.36 -1.21 -18.51
N PHE A 46 -8.69 -1.95 -17.62
CA PHE A 46 -9.30 -2.68 -16.50
C PHE A 46 -9.69 -1.79 -15.31
N ASN A 47 -9.35 -0.49 -15.33
CA ASN A 47 -9.60 0.42 -14.21
C ASN A 47 -11.11 0.54 -13.90
N GLY A 48 -11.46 0.23 -12.65
CA GLY A 48 -12.82 0.25 -12.14
C GLY A 48 -13.62 -1.01 -12.41
N TYR A 49 -13.02 -2.06 -13.00
CA TYR A 49 -13.62 -3.38 -13.19
C TYR A 49 -12.95 -4.49 -12.38
N VAL A 50 -11.75 -4.23 -11.86
CA VAL A 50 -11.00 -5.14 -10.99
C VAL A 50 -10.48 -4.30 -9.82
N TRP A 51 -10.29 -4.94 -8.66
CA TRP A 51 -10.01 -4.24 -7.41
C TRP A 51 -8.74 -4.74 -6.74
N ARG A 52 -7.86 -3.80 -6.38
CA ARG A 52 -6.80 -3.89 -5.39
C ARG A 52 -7.11 -2.95 -4.20
N HIS A 53 -6.36 -3.02 -3.10
CA HIS A 53 -6.61 -2.15 -1.93
C HIS A 53 -6.57 -0.66 -2.27
N GLY A 54 -5.64 -0.25 -3.13
CA GLY A 54 -5.57 1.13 -3.60
C GLY A 54 -6.80 1.56 -4.38
N ASP A 55 -7.40 0.66 -5.18
CA ASP A 55 -8.64 0.93 -5.92
C ASP A 55 -9.85 1.07 -4.98
N ILE A 56 -9.89 0.32 -3.88
CA ILE A 56 -10.95 0.44 -2.86
C ILE A 56 -10.84 1.79 -2.14
N SER A 57 -9.61 2.27 -1.88
CA SER A 57 -9.36 3.56 -1.24
C SER A 57 -9.91 4.76 -2.04
N GLU A 58 -10.09 4.61 -3.36
CA GLU A 58 -10.64 5.66 -4.23
C GLU A 58 -12.08 6.04 -3.87
N VAL A 59 -12.81 5.18 -3.17
CA VAL A 59 -14.15 5.50 -2.62
C VAL A 59 -14.11 6.76 -1.75
N LEU A 60 -13.00 6.99 -1.03
CA LEU A 60 -12.83 8.11 -0.11
C LEU A 60 -12.96 9.48 -0.79
N LYS A 61 -12.79 9.58 -2.12
CA LYS A 61 -12.95 10.86 -2.86
C LYS A 61 -14.38 11.37 -2.89
N TYR A 62 -15.35 10.46 -2.71
CA TYR A 62 -16.77 10.76 -2.65
C TYR A 62 -17.28 11.00 -1.23
N LEU A 63 -16.41 10.88 -0.22
CA LEU A 63 -16.80 10.91 1.18
C LEU A 63 -16.42 12.22 1.87
N PRO A 64 -17.22 12.65 2.86
CA PRO A 64 -16.93 13.86 3.61
C PRO A 64 -15.78 13.57 4.58
N ALA A 65 -14.77 14.42 4.56
CA ALA A 65 -13.84 14.58 5.67
C ALA A 65 -14.53 15.27 6.86
N SER A 66 -15.64 16.00 6.67
CA SER A 66 -16.53 16.45 7.74
C SER A 66 -17.95 16.65 7.21
N PHE A 67 -18.93 16.15 7.93
CA PHE A 67 -20.35 16.40 7.70
C PHE A 67 -20.77 17.82 8.12
N ILE A 68 -19.98 18.51 8.94
CA ILE A 68 -20.27 19.90 9.36
C ILE A 68 -19.92 20.88 8.23
N THR A 69 -18.74 20.74 7.64
CA THR A 69 -18.29 21.63 6.55
C THR A 69 -18.70 21.15 5.17
N ALA A 70 -19.16 19.89 5.05
CA ALA A 70 -19.36 19.17 3.80
C ALA A 70 -18.09 19.08 2.94
N HIS A 71 -16.90 19.24 3.53
CA HIS A 71 -15.65 19.09 2.77
C HIS A 71 -15.35 17.62 2.54
N ARG A 72 -14.99 17.24 1.32
CA ARG A 72 -14.45 15.91 0.99
C ARG A 72 -13.01 15.75 1.46
N PHE A 73 -12.54 14.51 1.54
CA PHE A 73 -11.12 14.21 1.78
C PHE A 73 -10.23 14.76 0.66
N THR A 74 -9.14 15.43 1.04
CA THR A 74 -8.10 15.85 0.08
C THR A 74 -7.33 14.64 -0.43
N LYS A 75 -6.65 14.78 -1.58
CA LYS A 75 -5.78 13.73 -2.13
C LYS A 75 -4.74 13.25 -1.12
N LEU A 76 -4.10 14.19 -0.41
CA LEU A 76 -3.15 13.87 0.66
C LEU A 76 -3.78 13.05 1.78
N GLN A 77 -4.98 13.43 2.25
CA GLN A 77 -5.67 12.69 3.31
C GLN A 77 -6.05 11.27 2.88
N ARG A 78 -6.50 11.09 1.63
CA ARG A 78 -6.78 9.75 1.10
C ARG A 78 -5.52 8.89 1.04
N ARG A 79 -4.39 9.46 0.60
CA ARG A 79 -3.09 8.78 0.63
C ARG A 79 -2.62 8.44 2.04
N GLN A 80 -2.87 9.29 3.04
CA GLN A 80 -2.55 9.00 4.45
C GLN A 80 -3.40 7.86 5.02
N ILE A 81 -4.70 7.80 4.66
CA ILE A 81 -5.56 6.67 5.00
C ILE A 81 -5.02 5.41 4.30
N TYR A 82 -4.75 5.48 3.01
CA TYR A 82 -4.25 4.34 2.26
C TYR A 82 -2.87 3.86 2.75
N PHE A 83 -1.99 4.75 3.19
CA PHE A 83 -0.70 4.37 3.79
C PHE A 83 -0.85 3.48 5.04
N GLY A 84 -1.85 3.75 5.88
CA GLY A 84 -2.14 2.90 7.04
C GLY A 84 -2.67 1.52 6.65
N ASN A 85 -3.45 1.45 5.57
CA ASN A 85 -3.92 0.19 4.98
C ASN A 85 -2.75 -0.60 4.38
N TRP A 86 -1.98 0.04 3.50
CA TRP A 86 -0.78 -0.48 2.85
C TRP A 86 0.27 -1.00 3.84
N CYS A 87 0.47 -0.34 4.98
CA CYS A 87 1.40 -0.85 5.99
C CYS A 87 0.96 -2.20 6.59
N ARG A 88 -0.33 -2.56 6.53
CA ARG A 88 -0.80 -3.89 6.95
C ARG A 88 -0.47 -4.94 5.91
N ASP A 89 -0.71 -4.67 4.62
CA ASP A 89 -0.28 -5.52 3.51
C ASP A 89 1.21 -5.89 3.66
N PHE A 90 2.06 -4.88 3.86
CA PHE A 90 3.51 -5.07 3.96
C PHE A 90 4.01 -5.55 5.33
N SER A 91 3.15 -5.61 6.35
CA SER A 91 3.54 -6.19 7.65
C SER A 91 3.86 -7.68 7.54
N GLN A 92 3.31 -8.36 6.52
CA GLN A 92 3.57 -9.76 6.17
C GLN A 92 5.06 -10.06 5.91
N VAL A 93 5.87 -9.05 5.54
CA VAL A 93 7.34 -9.18 5.44
C VAL A 93 7.96 -9.50 6.79
N ILE A 94 7.41 -8.92 7.84
CA ILE A 94 7.95 -9.00 9.19
C ILE A 94 7.29 -10.21 9.87
N ASP A 95 7.58 -11.38 9.33
CA ASP A 95 7.14 -12.71 9.78
C ASP A 95 8.36 -13.62 10.02
N THR A 96 8.18 -14.75 10.72
CA THR A 96 9.22 -15.75 11.00
C THR A 96 10.05 -16.10 9.77
N THR A 97 9.38 -16.27 8.62
CA THR A 97 10.01 -16.69 7.36
C THR A 97 11.15 -15.76 6.92
N CYS A 98 10.87 -14.46 6.88
CA CYS A 98 11.86 -13.48 6.45
C CYS A 98 12.83 -13.15 7.57
N LEU A 99 12.35 -13.07 8.82
CA LEU A 99 13.16 -12.67 9.98
C LEU A 99 14.25 -13.68 10.36
N GLU A 100 14.06 -14.96 10.02
CA GLU A 100 15.10 -15.98 10.18
C GLU A 100 16.30 -15.77 9.24
N THR A 101 16.10 -15.11 8.10
CA THR A 101 17.14 -14.91 7.08
C THR A 101 17.65 -13.47 7.03
N VAL A 102 16.75 -12.50 7.19
CA VAL A 102 17.05 -11.07 7.01
C VAL A 102 16.64 -10.30 8.28
N PRO A 103 17.53 -9.49 8.87
CA PRO A 103 17.22 -8.67 10.02
C PRO A 103 16.05 -7.69 9.80
N GLU A 104 15.18 -7.52 10.80
CA GLU A 104 14.02 -6.62 10.75
C GLU A 104 14.32 -5.20 10.24
N PRO A 105 15.39 -4.50 10.67
CA PRO A 105 15.59 -3.13 10.23
C PRO A 105 15.90 -3.03 8.73
N ILE A 106 16.43 -4.10 8.11
CA ILE A 106 16.70 -4.18 6.67
C ILE A 106 15.39 -4.41 5.93
N LEU A 107 14.57 -5.35 6.38
CA LEU A 107 13.23 -5.58 5.84
C LEU A 107 12.39 -4.30 5.87
N ARG A 108 12.40 -3.60 7.02
CA ARG A 108 11.70 -2.33 7.17
C ARG A 108 12.27 -1.23 6.26
N ALA A 109 13.58 -1.16 6.06
CA ALA A 109 14.18 -0.22 5.12
C ALA A 109 13.75 -0.49 3.67
N ILE A 110 13.66 -1.75 3.26
CA ILE A 110 13.14 -2.15 1.94
C ILE A 110 11.68 -1.70 1.81
N VAL A 111 10.84 -2.00 2.81
CA VAL A 111 9.43 -1.56 2.82
C VAL A 111 9.31 -0.03 2.79
N ALA A 112 10.17 0.71 3.48
CA ALA A 112 10.19 2.17 3.44
C ALA A 112 10.50 2.72 2.03
N VAL A 113 11.43 2.08 1.31
CA VAL A 113 11.71 2.42 -0.09
C VAL A 113 10.51 2.10 -0.99
N MET A 114 9.82 0.99 -0.75
CA MET A 114 8.61 0.64 -1.50
C MET A 114 7.47 1.63 -1.21
N ALA A 115 7.30 2.06 0.03
CA ALA A 115 6.37 3.15 0.38
C ALA A 115 6.74 4.45 -0.35
N PHE A 116 8.04 4.76 -0.46
CA PHE A 116 8.51 5.89 -1.25
C PHE A 116 8.14 5.78 -2.73
N MET A 117 8.22 4.58 -3.33
CA MET A 117 7.78 4.34 -4.72
C MET A 117 6.29 4.65 -4.89
N GLU A 118 5.46 4.16 -3.98
CA GLU A 118 4.01 4.20 -4.07
C GLU A 118 3.45 5.61 -3.77
N PHE A 119 3.85 6.17 -2.63
CA PHE A 119 3.29 7.43 -2.14
C PHE A 119 4.06 8.65 -2.65
N GLY A 120 5.32 8.44 -3.06
CA GLY A 120 6.24 9.51 -3.42
C GLY A 120 6.72 10.32 -2.22
N TYR A 121 6.56 9.81 -1.01
CA TYR A 121 6.92 10.42 0.27
C TYR A 121 7.46 9.32 1.19
N ALA A 122 8.34 9.67 2.13
CA ALA A 122 8.96 8.72 3.05
C ALA A 122 9.14 9.26 4.49
N THR A 123 8.69 10.49 4.76
CA THR A 123 8.84 11.17 6.07
C THR A 123 7.50 11.61 6.65
N ASP A 124 7.52 11.99 7.94
CA ASP A 124 6.35 12.44 8.72
C ASP A 124 5.20 11.42 8.70
N GLU A 125 4.09 11.75 8.03
CA GLU A 125 2.91 10.89 7.85
C GLU A 125 3.16 9.62 7.01
N PHE A 126 4.25 9.56 6.23
CA PHE A 126 4.62 8.41 5.39
C PHE A 126 5.87 7.69 5.90
N ASP A 127 6.32 8.01 7.11
CA ASP A 127 7.45 7.33 7.75
C ASP A 127 7.04 5.90 8.18
N VAL A 128 7.79 4.91 7.69
CA VAL A 128 7.63 3.48 7.99
C VAL A 128 8.44 3.14 9.24
N THR A 129 7.87 3.52 10.39
CA THR A 129 8.45 3.21 11.69
C THR A 129 8.23 1.74 12.07
N ARG A 130 9.00 1.26 13.05
CA ARG A 130 8.86 -0.10 13.58
C ARG A 130 7.46 -0.37 14.14
N GLU A 131 6.83 0.65 14.73
CA GLU A 131 5.50 0.58 15.30
C GLU A 131 4.39 0.67 14.23
N ARG A 132 4.59 1.50 13.21
CA ARG A 132 3.62 1.64 12.11
C ARG A 132 3.63 0.47 11.15
N LEU A 133 4.78 -0.16 10.90
CA LEU A 133 4.86 -1.39 10.11
C LEU A 133 4.48 -2.62 10.94
N GLY A 134 4.87 -2.66 12.22
CA GLY A 134 4.55 -3.79 13.09
C GLY A 134 5.16 -5.12 12.61
N CYS A 135 4.54 -6.22 13.02
CA CYS A 135 4.82 -7.57 12.53
C CYS A 135 3.55 -8.15 11.91
N TYR A 136 3.69 -9.20 11.12
CA TYR A 136 2.56 -9.97 10.64
C TYR A 136 1.69 -10.44 11.81
N THR A 137 0.39 -10.21 11.72
CA THR A 137 -0.58 -10.82 12.62
C THR A 137 -1.85 -11.24 11.88
N HIS A 138 -2.29 -12.46 12.11
CA HIS A 138 -3.50 -13.04 11.53
C HIS A 138 -4.76 -12.18 11.72
N VAL A 139 -4.86 -11.47 12.86
CA VAL A 139 -6.04 -10.64 13.15
C VAL A 139 -6.15 -9.42 12.23
N GLU A 140 -5.04 -8.96 11.65
CA GLU A 140 -5.01 -7.82 10.72
C GLU A 140 -5.56 -8.18 9.34
N HIS A 141 -5.44 -9.45 8.94
CA HIS A 141 -5.86 -9.98 7.64
C HIS A 141 -7.08 -10.92 7.74
N ILE A 142 -7.58 -11.16 8.95
CA ILE A 142 -8.61 -12.17 9.23
C ILE A 142 -8.16 -13.60 8.85
N ASP A 143 -6.86 -13.86 8.82
CA ASP A 143 -6.32 -15.17 8.48
C ASP A 143 -6.65 -16.23 9.54
N ASN A 144 -6.75 -17.48 9.09
CA ASN A 144 -6.84 -18.65 9.95
C ASN A 144 -5.45 -18.97 10.53
N PRO A 145 -5.26 -18.92 11.86
CA PRO A 145 -3.96 -19.16 12.48
C PRO A 145 -3.52 -20.62 12.53
N LYS A 146 -4.31 -21.56 11.98
CA LYS A 146 -3.96 -22.99 11.99
C LYS A 146 -2.67 -23.23 11.20
N GLY A 147 -1.72 -23.90 11.85
CA GLY A 147 -0.43 -24.26 11.26
C GLY A 147 0.68 -23.24 11.50
N TYR A 148 0.38 -22.09 12.12
CA TYR A 148 1.41 -21.11 12.47
C TYR A 148 2.34 -21.62 13.58
N PRO A 149 3.66 -21.34 13.53
CA PRO A 149 4.62 -21.85 14.53
C PRO A 149 4.34 -21.35 15.95
N ASP A 150 4.26 -22.27 16.92
CA ASP A 150 4.06 -21.93 18.33
C ASP A 150 5.22 -21.13 18.95
N ASN A 151 6.42 -21.29 18.37
CA ASN A 151 7.66 -20.63 18.82
C ASN A 151 7.99 -19.35 18.05
N ALA A 152 7.06 -18.77 17.29
CA ALA A 152 7.30 -17.55 16.50
C ALA A 152 7.82 -16.36 17.35
N LYS A 153 7.44 -16.31 18.64
CA LYS A 153 7.95 -15.31 19.59
C LYS A 153 9.44 -15.41 19.90
N ASP A 154 10.06 -16.56 19.64
CA ASP A 154 11.50 -16.73 19.77
C ASP A 154 12.26 -16.00 18.65
N VAL A 155 11.60 -15.76 17.51
CA VAL A 155 12.14 -15.01 16.36
C VAL A 155 11.96 -13.49 16.56
N ASP A 156 10.73 -13.03 16.83
CA ASP A 156 10.44 -11.66 17.28
C ASP A 156 9.31 -11.67 18.32
N PRO A 157 9.49 -11.04 19.50
CA PRO A 157 8.51 -11.10 20.59
C PRO A 157 7.15 -10.48 20.26
N ARG A 158 7.04 -9.68 19.19
CA ARG A 158 5.79 -9.08 18.70
C ARG A 158 4.94 -10.06 17.88
N LEU A 159 5.53 -11.15 17.39
CA LEU A 159 4.80 -12.18 16.63
C LEU A 159 3.81 -12.93 17.51
N ARG A 160 2.92 -13.67 16.85
CA ARG A 160 1.85 -14.42 17.51
C ARG A 160 2.44 -15.48 18.45
N GLY A 161 1.79 -15.67 19.60
CA GLY A 161 2.11 -16.80 20.50
C GLY A 161 1.43 -18.10 20.06
N PRO A 162 1.53 -19.15 20.87
CA PRO A 162 0.88 -20.44 20.60
C PRO A 162 -0.63 -20.29 20.37
N LEU A 163 -1.15 -21.09 19.45
CA LEU A 163 -2.58 -21.11 19.11
C LEU A 163 -3.40 -21.80 20.22
N ASP A 164 -4.46 -21.15 20.70
CA ASP A 164 -5.46 -21.83 21.51
C ASP A 164 -6.42 -22.58 20.56
N PRO A 165 -6.57 -23.92 20.66
CA PRO A 165 -7.42 -24.67 19.75
C PRO A 165 -8.88 -24.19 19.68
N ARG A 166 -9.37 -23.55 20.75
CA ARG A 166 -10.72 -22.98 20.81
C ARG A 166 -10.92 -21.84 19.81
N GLU A 167 -9.84 -21.19 19.36
CA GLU A 167 -9.88 -20.17 18.31
C GLU A 167 -10.39 -20.73 16.98
N LEU A 168 -10.10 -22.01 16.70
CA LEU A 168 -10.51 -22.70 15.48
C LEU A 168 -11.92 -23.28 15.56
N GLU A 169 -12.59 -23.23 16.71
CA GLU A 169 -13.97 -23.65 16.86
C GLU A 169 -14.94 -22.60 16.29
N PHE A 170 -16.20 -23.00 16.08
CA PHE A 170 -17.26 -22.11 15.60
C PHE A 170 -18.02 -21.44 16.74
N ASP A 171 -18.25 -20.14 16.64
CA ASP A 171 -19.23 -19.47 17.47
C ASP A 171 -20.64 -19.75 16.94
N HIS A 172 -21.41 -20.57 17.67
CA HIS A 172 -22.80 -20.90 17.32
C HIS A 172 -23.75 -19.71 17.21
N ARG A 173 -23.38 -18.54 17.75
CA ARG A 173 -24.21 -17.33 17.68
C ARG A 173 -24.05 -16.59 16.36
N THR A 174 -22.88 -16.69 15.73
CA THR A 174 -22.52 -15.94 14.53
C THR A 174 -22.29 -16.83 13.31
N GLY A 175 -22.04 -18.13 13.51
CA GLY A 175 -21.72 -19.07 12.44
C GLY A 175 -20.29 -18.91 11.89
N MET A 176 -19.44 -18.16 12.58
CA MET A 176 -18.07 -17.84 12.17
C MET A 176 -17.05 -18.53 13.06
N LYS A 177 -15.80 -18.69 12.60
CA LYS A 177 -14.67 -19.10 13.44
C LYS A 177 -14.45 -18.11 14.60
N ASN A 178 -14.03 -18.62 15.76
CA ASN A 178 -13.89 -17.85 16.99
C ASN A 178 -12.86 -16.71 16.91
N TYR A 179 -11.78 -16.87 16.13
CA TYR A 179 -10.76 -15.83 15.93
C TYR A 179 -11.26 -14.61 15.11
N ILE A 180 -12.43 -14.69 14.46
CA ILE A 180 -12.94 -13.60 13.61
C ILE A 180 -13.57 -12.49 14.48
N ALA A 181 -14.57 -12.85 15.31
CA ALA A 181 -15.36 -11.87 16.05
C ALA A 181 -15.81 -12.28 17.46
N ASN A 182 -15.38 -13.42 17.99
CA ASN A 182 -15.76 -13.87 19.35
C ASN A 182 -14.82 -13.29 20.42
N SER A 183 -14.89 -11.97 20.60
CA SER A 183 -14.04 -11.20 21.51
C SER A 183 -14.18 -11.59 22.99
N GLY A 184 -13.12 -11.34 23.77
CA GLY A 184 -13.16 -11.42 25.24
C GLY A 184 -13.08 -12.84 25.82
N ARG A 185 -12.48 -13.77 25.07
CA ARG A 185 -12.37 -15.20 25.45
C ARG A 185 -10.96 -15.67 25.84
N GLY A 186 -9.98 -14.76 25.81
CA GLY A 186 -8.58 -15.06 26.14
C GLY A 186 -7.65 -15.15 24.93
N TRP A 187 -8.22 -15.11 23.72
CA TRP A 187 -7.52 -14.90 22.46
C TRP A 187 -7.86 -13.53 21.86
N ASP A 188 -7.05 -13.08 20.92
CA ASP A 188 -7.30 -11.86 20.15
C ASP A 188 -8.13 -12.19 18.90
N THR A 189 -8.92 -11.23 18.42
CA THR A 189 -9.78 -11.41 17.24
C THR A 189 -9.61 -10.27 16.25
N SER A 190 -9.94 -10.49 14.98
CA SER A 190 -9.98 -9.41 13.98
C SER A 190 -10.92 -8.28 14.39
N ALA A 191 -12.07 -8.62 15.01
CA ALA A 191 -12.98 -7.62 15.58
C ALA A 191 -12.33 -6.80 16.71
N ASP A 192 -11.49 -7.40 17.54
CA ASP A 192 -10.75 -6.70 18.60
C ASP A 192 -9.65 -5.80 18.02
N TYR A 193 -8.96 -6.25 16.98
CA TYR A 193 -7.99 -5.44 16.25
C TYR A 193 -8.64 -4.21 15.60
N ILE A 194 -9.70 -4.40 14.80
CA ILE A 194 -10.48 -3.32 14.18
C ILE A 194 -10.95 -2.34 15.25
N ARG A 195 -11.48 -2.84 16.37
CA ARG A 195 -11.93 -2.00 17.49
C ARG A 195 -10.81 -1.15 18.08
N ARG A 196 -9.59 -1.69 18.25
CA ARG A 196 -8.43 -0.93 18.75
C ARG A 196 -8.05 0.19 17.77
N GLN A 197 -7.94 -0.12 16.49
CA GLN A 197 -7.57 0.85 15.46
C GLN A 197 -8.62 1.96 15.30
N LEU A 198 -9.92 1.60 15.25
CA LEU A 198 -10.99 2.59 15.16
C LEU A 198 -11.10 3.46 16.43
N ARG A 199 -10.82 2.92 17.62
CA ARG A 199 -10.75 3.73 18.85
C ARG A 199 -9.64 4.77 18.76
N LEU A 200 -8.43 4.37 18.36
CA LEU A 200 -7.29 5.27 18.16
C LEU A 200 -7.63 6.35 17.12
N SER A 201 -8.18 5.94 15.98
CA SER A 201 -8.64 6.86 14.94
C SER A 201 -9.66 7.87 15.46
N ILE A 202 -10.70 7.43 16.17
CA ILE A 202 -11.73 8.32 16.72
C ILE A 202 -11.16 9.28 17.78
N GLU A 203 -10.34 8.79 18.70
CA GLU A 203 -9.72 9.59 19.75
C GLU A 203 -8.80 10.66 19.17
N LEU A 204 -7.87 10.26 18.30
CA LEU A 204 -6.90 11.15 17.67
C LEU A 204 -7.57 12.15 16.73
N GLY A 205 -8.60 11.74 15.98
CA GLY A 205 -9.35 12.62 15.09
C GLY A 205 -10.14 13.69 15.86
N ARG A 206 -10.73 13.33 17.02
CA ARG A 206 -11.36 14.30 17.93
C ARG A 206 -10.32 15.27 18.50
N LYS A 207 -9.17 14.77 18.92
CA LYS A 207 -8.06 15.59 19.41
C LYS A 207 -7.56 16.55 18.34
N GLY A 208 -7.41 16.10 17.10
CA GLY A 208 -7.02 16.94 15.96
C GLY A 208 -8.00 18.08 15.69
N ARG A 209 -9.31 17.80 15.76
CA ARG A 209 -10.38 18.79 15.56
C ARG A 209 -10.50 19.84 16.65
N SER A 210 -9.94 19.58 17.83
CA SER A 210 -9.87 20.60 18.90
C SER A 210 -8.93 21.77 18.58
N GLY A 211 -8.19 21.70 17.45
CA GLY A 211 -7.41 22.81 16.89
C GLY A 211 -6.01 23.00 17.48
N LYS A 212 -5.54 22.08 18.33
CA LYS A 212 -4.25 22.19 19.03
C LYS A 212 -3.21 21.12 18.65
N HIS A 213 -3.58 20.15 17.81
CA HIS A 213 -2.76 18.96 17.56
C HIS A 213 -2.89 18.47 16.10
N SER A 214 -2.18 19.11 15.17
CA SER A 214 -2.15 18.70 13.75
C SER A 214 -1.69 17.27 13.56
N ASP A 215 -0.73 16.82 14.37
CA ASP A 215 -0.13 15.49 14.24
C ASP A 215 -1.13 14.40 14.62
N ALA A 216 -1.99 14.66 15.63
CA ALA A 216 -3.08 13.77 15.99
C ALA A 216 -4.10 13.62 14.85
N ALA A 217 -4.34 14.68 14.06
CA ALA A 217 -5.23 14.58 12.90
C ALA A 217 -4.63 13.65 11.82
N LYS A 218 -3.33 13.75 11.56
CA LYS A 218 -2.64 12.89 10.60
C LYS A 218 -2.63 11.42 11.06
N GLU A 219 -2.26 11.18 12.32
CA GLU A 219 -2.20 9.84 12.89
C GLU A 219 -3.58 9.15 12.93
N SER A 220 -4.66 9.94 13.08
CA SER A 220 -6.02 9.40 13.02
C SER A 220 -6.38 8.77 11.67
N LEU A 221 -5.78 9.28 10.58
CA LEU A 221 -6.00 8.78 9.22
C LEU A 221 -5.24 7.47 9.00
N PHE A 222 -4.03 7.35 9.54
CA PHE A 222 -3.27 6.11 9.54
C PHE A 222 -4.06 4.97 10.21
N HIS A 223 -4.55 5.20 11.42
CA HIS A 223 -5.34 4.19 12.15
C HIS A 223 -6.70 3.90 11.50
N LEU A 224 -7.29 4.88 10.78
CA LEU A 224 -8.48 4.62 9.97
C LEU A 224 -8.12 3.63 8.85
N GLY A 225 -7.04 3.88 8.11
CA GLY A 225 -6.51 2.98 7.09
C GLY A 225 -6.27 1.57 7.58
N ALA A 226 -5.55 1.44 8.70
CA ALA A 226 -5.21 0.16 9.30
C ALA A 226 -6.46 -0.65 9.73
N ALA A 227 -7.55 0.02 10.13
CA ALA A 227 -8.82 -0.63 10.41
C ALA A 227 -9.60 -1.01 9.14
N LEU A 228 -9.54 -0.15 8.12
CA LEU A 228 -10.21 -0.35 6.85
C LEU A 228 -9.65 -1.57 6.12
N HIS A 229 -8.33 -1.77 6.13
CA HIS A 229 -7.67 -2.94 5.56
C HIS A 229 -8.35 -4.25 5.99
N THR A 230 -8.44 -4.52 7.30
CA THR A 230 -9.10 -5.74 7.81
C THR A 230 -10.58 -5.83 7.40
N LEU A 231 -11.29 -4.70 7.29
CA LEU A 231 -12.69 -4.70 6.84
C LEU A 231 -12.81 -5.02 5.34
N GLU A 232 -11.85 -4.58 4.54
CA GLU A 232 -11.75 -4.84 3.10
C GLU A 232 -11.42 -6.31 2.84
N ASP A 233 -10.49 -6.88 3.62
CA ASP A 233 -10.10 -8.30 3.56
C ASP A 233 -11.26 -9.23 3.87
N PHE A 234 -12.25 -8.81 4.67
CA PHE A 234 -13.35 -9.70 5.05
C PHE A 234 -14.08 -10.33 3.85
N ALA A 235 -14.33 -9.59 2.77
CA ALA A 235 -15.02 -10.15 1.61
C ALA A 235 -14.09 -11.00 0.71
N ALA A 236 -12.79 -10.76 0.79
CA ALA A 236 -11.78 -11.36 -0.06
C ALA A 236 -11.14 -12.62 0.56
N HIS A 237 -10.86 -12.58 1.85
CA HIS A 237 -10.19 -13.61 2.63
C HIS A 237 -11.14 -14.47 3.45
N SER A 238 -12.46 -14.33 3.22
CA SER A 238 -13.46 -15.28 3.71
C SER A 238 -14.29 -15.87 2.57
N ASN A 239 -15.01 -16.95 2.87
CA ASN A 239 -16.00 -17.54 1.96
C ASN A 239 -17.33 -16.74 1.90
N PHE A 240 -17.35 -15.46 2.28
CA PHE A 240 -18.56 -14.64 2.37
C PHE A 240 -19.33 -14.55 1.04
N VAL A 241 -18.64 -14.37 -0.08
CA VAL A 241 -19.27 -14.25 -1.40
C VAL A 241 -19.91 -15.56 -1.82
N GLU A 242 -19.24 -16.68 -1.61
CA GLU A 242 -19.72 -18.03 -1.85
C GLU A 242 -20.97 -18.32 -1.02
N LEU A 243 -20.94 -17.97 0.27
CA LEU A 243 -22.10 -18.09 1.16
C LEU A 243 -23.28 -17.22 0.70
N CYS A 244 -23.02 -16.01 0.19
CA CYS A 244 -24.06 -15.17 -0.41
C CYS A 244 -24.72 -15.85 -1.62
N LEU A 245 -23.91 -16.40 -2.55
CA LEU A 245 -24.41 -17.11 -3.72
C LEU A 245 -25.26 -18.33 -3.35
N ARG A 246 -24.85 -19.09 -2.32
CA ARG A 246 -25.65 -20.21 -1.81
C ARG A 246 -26.99 -19.74 -1.21
N GLU A 247 -27.03 -18.60 -0.52
CA GLU A 247 -28.30 -18.02 -0.04
C GLU A 247 -29.19 -17.50 -1.19
N LEU A 248 -28.63 -17.24 -2.38
CA LEU A 248 -29.39 -16.96 -3.61
C LEU A 248 -29.90 -18.23 -4.32
N GLY A 249 -29.56 -19.43 -3.81
CA GLY A 249 -29.99 -20.72 -4.35
C GLY A 249 -28.93 -21.45 -5.18
N GLU A 250 -27.70 -20.94 -5.26
CA GLU A 250 -26.60 -21.56 -5.99
C GLU A 250 -25.90 -22.65 -5.15
N ASP A 251 -26.61 -23.74 -4.87
CA ASP A 251 -26.16 -24.80 -3.95
C ASP A 251 -24.89 -25.57 -4.41
N ASN A 252 -24.54 -25.47 -5.69
CA ASN A 252 -23.35 -26.13 -6.26
C ASN A 252 -22.06 -25.31 -6.08
N VAL A 253 -22.16 -24.05 -5.64
CA VAL A 253 -20.98 -23.23 -5.31
C VAL A 253 -20.28 -23.83 -4.09
N PHE A 254 -18.99 -24.14 -4.24
CA PHE A 254 -18.19 -24.72 -3.18
C PHE A 254 -17.98 -23.71 -2.04
N PRO A 255 -18.37 -24.03 -0.79
CA PRO A 255 -18.30 -23.08 0.31
C PRO A 255 -16.91 -23.00 0.97
N MET A 256 -15.86 -23.54 0.34
CA MET A 256 -14.50 -23.60 0.90
C MET A 256 -14.37 -24.37 2.23
N VAL A 257 -15.26 -25.35 2.44
CA VAL A 257 -15.25 -26.28 3.59
C VAL A 257 -15.74 -27.66 3.15
N GLY A 258 -15.46 -28.68 3.98
CA GLY A 258 -15.97 -30.03 3.77
C GLY A 258 -17.51 -30.10 3.78
N ASP A 259 -18.08 -31.07 3.09
CA ASP A 259 -19.54 -31.23 2.92
C ASP A 259 -20.30 -31.52 4.23
N GLN A 260 -19.63 -32.10 5.23
CA GLN A 260 -20.22 -32.33 6.56
C GLN A 260 -20.02 -31.15 7.51
N CYS A 261 -19.16 -30.19 7.15
CA CYS A 261 -18.88 -29.02 7.97
C CYS A 261 -20.05 -28.03 7.91
N THR A 262 -20.95 -28.11 8.89
CA THR A 262 -22.15 -27.26 8.94
C THR A 262 -22.39 -26.67 10.34
N VAL A 263 -22.96 -25.48 10.37
CA VAL A 263 -23.42 -24.79 11.58
C VAL A 263 -24.92 -24.54 11.51
N LYS A 264 -25.55 -24.51 12.69
CA LYS A 264 -27.00 -24.30 12.82
C LYS A 264 -27.32 -22.82 12.91
N VAL A 265 -28.15 -22.32 12.00
CA VAL A 265 -28.65 -20.94 12.07
C VAL A 265 -29.59 -20.78 13.28
N PRO A 266 -29.37 -19.78 14.15
CA PRO A 266 -30.24 -19.45 15.27
C PRO A 266 -31.65 -19.11 14.81
N GLY A 267 -32.65 -19.88 15.25
CA GLY A 267 -34.05 -19.64 14.89
C GLY A 267 -34.90 -20.92 14.85
N TRP A 268 -36.17 -20.76 14.49
CA TRP A 268 -37.20 -21.80 14.67
C TRP A 268 -37.11 -22.93 13.62
N LYS A 269 -36.39 -22.71 12.51
CA LYS A 269 -36.25 -23.67 11.41
C LYS A 269 -34.95 -24.47 11.44
N GLY A 270 -33.97 -24.10 12.28
CA GLY A 270 -32.73 -24.85 12.46
C GLY A 270 -31.97 -25.20 11.17
N LYS A 271 -31.97 -24.31 10.17
CA LYS A 271 -31.27 -24.49 8.89
C LYS A 271 -29.80 -24.77 9.16
N GLN A 272 -29.27 -25.83 8.56
CA GLN A 272 -27.84 -26.11 8.55
C GLN A 272 -27.24 -25.38 7.34
N VAL A 273 -26.16 -24.65 7.56
CA VAL A 273 -25.40 -23.94 6.51
C VAL A 273 -23.91 -24.18 6.72
N PRO A 274 -23.08 -24.12 5.66
CA PRO A 274 -21.63 -24.10 5.83
C PRO A 274 -21.22 -22.89 6.69
N PRO A 275 -20.24 -22.99 7.59
CA PRO A 275 -19.79 -21.86 8.39
C PRO A 275 -19.02 -20.82 7.57
N LEU A 276 -18.88 -19.63 8.14
CA LEU A 276 -17.96 -18.62 7.61
C LEU A 276 -16.54 -18.90 8.13
N VAL A 277 -15.62 -19.10 7.19
CA VAL A 277 -14.22 -19.43 7.44
C VAL A 277 -13.32 -18.51 6.63
N THR A 278 -12.05 -18.46 7.02
CA THR A 278 -10.98 -17.79 6.28
C THR A 278 -9.83 -18.75 6.04
N GLY A 279 -8.92 -18.38 5.14
CA GLY A 279 -7.82 -19.24 4.72
C GLY A 279 -6.64 -19.26 5.70
N THR A 280 -5.94 -20.39 5.77
CA THR A 280 -4.67 -20.50 6.51
C THR A 280 -3.58 -19.78 5.75
N PHE A 281 -2.90 -18.85 6.42
CA PHE A 281 -1.77 -18.14 5.84
C PHE A 281 -0.52 -19.03 5.86
N GLY A 282 0.17 -19.09 4.73
CA GLY A 282 1.40 -19.82 4.56
C GLY A 282 2.47 -18.98 3.86
N MET A 283 3.68 -19.52 3.83
CA MET A 283 4.84 -18.87 3.21
C MET A 283 4.62 -18.51 1.73
N LEU A 284 3.81 -19.29 1.00
CA LEU A 284 3.46 -19.01 -0.41
C LEU A 284 2.70 -17.70 -0.57
N ASP A 285 1.87 -17.32 0.40
CA ASP A 285 1.08 -16.09 0.36
C ASP A 285 2.02 -14.87 0.46
N ILE A 286 3.08 -14.93 1.29
CA ILE A 286 4.17 -13.92 1.29
C ILE A 286 4.81 -13.83 -0.10
N PHE A 287 5.13 -14.95 -0.75
CA PHE A 287 5.81 -14.91 -2.05
C PHE A 287 4.98 -14.24 -3.14
N HIS A 288 3.68 -14.47 -3.16
CA HIS A 288 2.79 -13.86 -4.16
C HIS A 288 2.63 -12.36 -3.93
N SER A 289 2.49 -11.93 -2.67
CA SER A 289 2.45 -10.51 -2.31
C SER A 289 3.74 -9.76 -2.68
N PHE A 290 4.91 -10.41 -2.62
CA PHE A 290 6.23 -9.76 -2.83
C PHE A 290 6.81 -9.87 -4.26
N LEU A 291 6.79 -11.06 -4.85
CA LEU A 291 7.44 -11.34 -6.13
C LEU A 291 6.50 -11.20 -7.33
N GLY A 292 5.18 -11.23 -7.10
CA GLY A 292 4.16 -11.27 -8.16
C GLY A 292 4.23 -12.57 -8.98
N GLU A 293 3.26 -12.77 -9.87
CA GLU A 293 3.18 -13.96 -10.75
C GLU A 293 4.29 -14.02 -11.83
N ALA A 294 5.18 -13.03 -11.88
CA ALA A 294 5.96 -12.64 -13.06
C ALA A 294 7.15 -13.53 -13.44
N ASP A 295 7.52 -14.53 -12.64
CA ASP A 295 8.64 -15.41 -13.02
C ASP A 295 8.21 -16.58 -13.93
N ASP A 296 6.90 -16.87 -14.09
CA ASP A 296 6.46 -18.08 -14.80
C ASP A 296 5.61 -17.93 -16.09
N MET A 297 5.04 -16.77 -16.51
CA MET A 297 4.33 -16.69 -17.81
C MET A 297 4.24 -15.27 -18.43
N ALA A 298 5.23 -14.91 -19.24
CA ALA A 298 5.20 -13.69 -20.04
C ALA A 298 4.02 -13.68 -21.03
N VAL A 299 2.93 -12.97 -20.72
CA VAL A 299 2.10 -12.22 -21.70
C VAL A 299 1.35 -11.03 -21.08
N LEU A 300 1.03 -10.99 -19.78
CA LEU A 300 0.38 -9.81 -19.15
C LEU A 300 0.74 -9.63 -17.65
N GLN A 301 1.97 -10.00 -17.25
CA GLN A 301 2.30 -10.13 -15.83
C GLN A 301 2.83 -8.83 -15.24
N SER A 302 2.11 -8.30 -14.25
CA SER A 302 2.65 -7.30 -13.32
C SER A 302 3.91 -7.87 -12.68
N LYS A 303 5.07 -7.23 -12.88
CA LYS A 303 6.24 -7.47 -12.03
C LYS A 303 5.76 -7.28 -10.58
N GLY A 304 6.01 -8.24 -9.68
CA GLY A 304 5.70 -7.98 -8.27
C GLY A 304 6.48 -6.80 -7.74
N SER A 305 6.14 -6.34 -6.54
CA SER A 305 6.67 -5.09 -6.00
C SER A 305 8.20 -5.07 -5.87
N LEU A 306 8.85 -6.23 -5.66
CA LEU A 306 10.32 -6.33 -5.70
C LEU A 306 10.91 -6.20 -7.12
N GLY A 307 10.22 -6.69 -8.15
CA GLY A 307 10.66 -6.57 -9.53
C GLY A 307 10.57 -5.14 -10.06
N GLU A 308 9.53 -4.40 -9.65
CA GLU A 308 9.42 -2.97 -9.93
C GLU A 308 10.51 -2.15 -9.23
N LEU A 309 10.87 -2.54 -8.01
CA LEU A 309 11.95 -1.90 -7.24
C LEU A 309 13.32 -2.08 -7.91
N GLU A 310 13.66 -3.30 -8.34
CA GLU A 310 14.92 -3.57 -9.05
C GLU A 310 15.04 -2.77 -10.36
N GLU A 311 13.94 -2.63 -11.11
CA GLU A 311 13.92 -1.81 -12.32
C GLU A 311 14.20 -0.34 -12.00
N LYS A 312 13.67 0.18 -10.88
CA LYS A 312 14.00 1.54 -10.42
C LYS A 312 15.45 1.70 -9.97
N PHE A 313 16.14 0.64 -9.54
CA PHE A 313 17.57 0.71 -9.25
C PHE A 313 18.43 0.73 -10.52
N GLN A 314 17.95 0.19 -11.64
CA GLN A 314 18.65 0.22 -12.94
C GLN A 314 18.46 1.54 -13.72
N PHE A 315 18.29 2.68 -13.03
CA PHE A 315 18.04 3.96 -13.69
C PHE A 315 19.27 4.50 -14.44
N GLY A 316 19.20 4.47 -15.77
CA GLY A 316 20.09 5.21 -16.68
C GLY A 316 19.74 6.70 -16.71
N GLY A 317 20.73 7.57 -16.51
CA GLY A 317 20.55 9.03 -16.44
C GLY A 317 21.82 9.78 -16.01
N MET A 318 21.69 11.07 -15.66
CA MET A 318 22.79 11.95 -15.21
C MET A 318 23.44 11.47 -13.91
N ALA A 319 24.76 11.64 -13.77
CA ALA A 319 25.51 11.22 -12.58
C ALA A 319 25.03 11.96 -11.31
N PHE A 320 25.24 11.36 -10.12
CA PHE A 320 24.83 11.97 -8.85
C PHE A 320 25.32 13.41 -8.69
N GLU A 321 26.60 13.68 -8.97
CA GLU A 321 27.18 15.03 -8.88
C GLU A 321 26.51 16.02 -9.85
N GLN A 322 26.11 15.58 -11.04
CA GLN A 322 25.37 16.42 -12.00
C GLN A 322 23.95 16.74 -11.50
N LEU A 323 23.23 15.75 -10.96
CA LEU A 323 21.90 15.94 -10.38
C LEU A 323 21.95 16.85 -9.14
N PHE A 324 22.95 16.64 -8.29
CA PHE A 324 23.19 17.44 -7.09
C PHE A 324 23.40 18.91 -7.43
N ASP A 325 24.27 19.21 -8.39
CA ASP A 325 24.56 20.58 -8.82
C ASP A 325 23.32 21.26 -9.43
N LEU A 326 22.48 20.52 -10.15
CA LEU A 326 21.20 21.03 -10.68
C LEU A 326 20.21 21.41 -9.57
N VAL A 327 20.01 20.52 -8.58
CA VAL A 327 19.09 20.77 -7.45
C VAL A 327 19.63 21.90 -6.56
N LYS A 328 20.93 21.92 -6.29
CA LYS A 328 21.59 22.98 -5.52
C LYS A 328 21.47 24.33 -6.20
N GLY A 329 21.77 24.40 -7.50
CA GLY A 329 21.64 25.62 -8.31
C GLY A 329 20.23 26.20 -8.30
N ALA A 330 19.21 25.34 -8.40
CA ALA A 330 17.81 25.75 -8.31
C ALA A 330 17.45 26.31 -6.92
N LEU A 331 17.86 25.63 -5.84
CA LEU A 331 17.61 26.07 -4.46
C LEU A 331 18.35 27.37 -4.11
N GLU A 332 19.59 27.54 -4.58
CA GLU A 332 20.37 28.76 -4.39
C GLU A 332 19.74 29.96 -5.13
N ALA A 333 19.26 29.75 -6.36
CA ALA A 333 18.51 30.77 -7.09
C ALA A 333 17.23 31.19 -6.35
N LEU A 334 16.51 30.23 -5.76
CA LEU A 334 15.29 30.47 -4.98
C LEU A 334 15.55 31.13 -3.62
N SER A 335 16.67 30.81 -2.96
CA SER A 335 17.07 31.42 -1.67
C SER A 335 17.29 32.92 -1.75
N LYS A 336 17.62 33.43 -2.94
CA LYS A 336 17.79 34.86 -3.22
C LYS A 336 16.45 35.59 -3.30
N VAL A 337 15.34 34.87 -3.41
CA VAL A 337 13.99 35.43 -3.65
C VAL A 337 13.01 35.11 -2.53
N THR A 338 13.23 34.03 -1.78
CA THR A 338 12.35 33.61 -0.67
C THR A 338 13.15 33.32 0.60
N ALA A 339 12.71 33.89 1.73
CA ALA A 339 13.29 33.59 3.04
C ALA A 339 12.76 32.22 3.51
N GLY A 340 13.62 31.20 3.57
CA GLY A 340 13.26 29.88 4.11
C GLY A 340 13.96 28.66 3.50
N SER A 341 14.74 28.80 2.43
CA SER A 341 15.45 27.68 1.77
C SER A 341 16.88 27.43 2.29
N GLU A 342 17.44 28.30 3.13
CA GLU A 342 18.76 28.09 3.75
C GLU A 342 18.88 26.75 4.52
N PRO A 343 17.87 26.28 5.29
CA PRO A 343 17.93 24.98 5.93
C PRO A 343 17.94 23.80 4.93
N LEU A 344 17.31 23.95 3.77
CA LEU A 344 17.30 22.92 2.72
C LEU A 344 18.65 22.80 2.03
N LEU A 345 19.35 23.93 1.82
CA LEU A 345 20.71 23.95 1.26
C LEU A 345 21.72 23.26 2.18
N GLN A 346 21.63 23.51 3.50
CA GLN A 346 22.50 22.83 4.49
C GLN A 346 22.24 21.32 4.54
N GLN A 347 20.96 20.90 4.44
CA GLN A 347 20.60 19.48 4.38
C GLN A 347 21.10 18.81 3.10
N LEU A 348 21.01 19.50 1.96
CA LEU A 348 21.53 19.01 0.68
C LEU A 348 23.05 18.81 0.75
N ASP A 349 23.82 19.78 1.28
CA ASP A 349 25.28 19.62 1.44
C ASP A 349 25.68 18.45 2.38
N ALA A 350 24.85 18.14 3.38
CA ALA A 350 25.04 16.95 4.22
C ALA A 350 24.87 15.65 3.42
N LEU A 351 23.93 15.61 2.46
CA LEU A 351 23.72 14.43 1.59
C LEU A 351 24.93 14.12 0.72
N ARG A 352 25.59 15.15 0.16
CA ARG A 352 26.82 14.96 -0.62
C ARG A 352 27.91 14.27 0.21
N SER A 353 28.05 14.69 1.47
CA SER A 353 29.04 14.14 2.39
C SER A 353 28.75 12.67 2.75
N ILE A 354 27.46 12.31 2.91
CA ILE A 354 27.03 10.93 3.16
C ILE A 354 27.27 10.05 1.93
N PHE A 355 26.89 10.54 0.73
CA PHE A 355 27.05 9.82 -0.53
C PHE A 355 28.53 9.51 -0.82
N GLN A 356 29.41 10.52 -0.71
CA GLN A 356 30.84 10.34 -0.96
C GLN A 356 31.50 9.37 0.03
N LYS A 357 31.00 9.29 1.26
CA LYS A 357 31.48 8.33 2.26
C LYS A 357 31.03 6.90 1.92
N ALA A 358 29.77 6.71 1.52
CA ALA A 358 29.25 5.41 1.11
C ALA A 358 29.96 4.85 -0.14
N GLU A 359 30.24 5.71 -1.13
CA GLU A 359 30.96 5.34 -2.36
C GLU A 359 32.41 4.90 -2.07
N GLN A 360 33.07 5.53 -1.08
CA GLN A 360 34.41 5.16 -0.62
C GLN A 360 34.43 3.82 0.13
N ASP A 361 33.39 3.51 0.89
CA ASP A 361 33.24 2.24 1.61
C ASP A 361 32.97 1.07 0.64
N GLU A 362 32.19 1.27 -0.44
CA GLU A 362 32.02 0.28 -1.52
C GLU A 362 33.33 0.03 -2.31
N ALA A 363 34.07 1.10 -2.64
CA ALA A 363 35.33 1.00 -3.37
C ALA A 363 36.46 0.29 -2.59
N GLY A 364 36.30 0.13 -1.26
CA GLY A 364 37.23 -0.58 -0.39
C GLY A 364 37.02 -2.11 -0.30
N SER A 365 35.94 -2.66 -0.87
CA SER A 365 35.55 -4.07 -0.73
C SER A 365 36.00 -4.99 -1.88
N VAL A 366 37.07 -4.64 -2.61
CA VAL A 366 37.56 -5.44 -3.73
C VAL A 366 38.84 -6.20 -3.33
N HIS A 367 38.72 -7.53 -3.24
CA HIS A 367 39.73 -8.59 -3.09
C HIS A 367 40.16 -9.04 -1.67
N SER A 368 39.46 -10.06 -1.13
CA SER A 368 39.94 -11.45 -1.00
C SER A 368 38.98 -12.23 -0.08
N VAL A 369 38.20 -13.15 -0.64
CA VAL A 369 37.48 -14.15 0.16
C VAL A 369 38.19 -15.47 -0.11
N ASP A 370 38.97 -15.91 0.86
CA ASP A 370 39.40 -17.31 0.96
C ASP A 370 38.17 -18.16 1.27
N GLU A 371 38.03 -19.27 0.55
CA GLU A 371 36.98 -20.29 0.71
C GLU A 371 37.19 -21.08 2.02
N ASP A 372 36.79 -20.57 3.19
CA ASP A 372 36.51 -21.45 4.36
C ASP A 372 35.76 -20.81 5.55
N ASP A 373 34.78 -19.92 5.33
CA ASP A 373 33.92 -19.48 6.46
C ASP A 373 32.46 -19.36 6.05
N SER A 374 31.67 -20.34 6.48
CA SER A 374 30.20 -20.38 6.35
C SER A 374 29.54 -19.58 7.48
N SER A 375 29.96 -18.33 7.66
CA SER A 375 29.27 -17.36 8.49
C SER A 375 28.39 -16.45 7.61
N PRO A 376 27.09 -16.28 7.91
CA PRO A 376 26.25 -15.35 7.17
C PRO A 376 26.85 -13.95 7.25
N VAL A 377 26.92 -13.25 6.12
CA VAL A 377 27.46 -11.90 5.98
C VAL A 377 26.79 -11.02 7.03
N GLN A 378 27.53 -10.68 8.10
CA GLN A 378 27.07 -9.75 9.10
C GLN A 378 26.97 -8.37 8.46
N ILE A 379 25.77 -7.96 8.06
CA ILE A 379 25.45 -6.58 7.73
C ILE A 379 25.68 -5.77 9.01
N ALA A 380 26.85 -5.14 9.11
CA ALA A 380 27.47 -4.68 10.35
C ALA A 380 26.73 -3.53 11.08
N ASN A 381 25.57 -3.07 10.59
CA ASN A 381 24.57 -2.40 11.43
C ASN A 381 23.27 -2.15 10.64
N ALA A 382 22.27 -3.00 10.82
CA ALA A 382 20.93 -2.81 10.25
C ALA A 382 20.30 -1.45 10.67
N ASN A 383 20.64 -0.94 11.85
CA ASN A 383 20.24 0.41 12.31
C ASN A 383 21.03 1.54 11.64
N ALA A 384 22.28 1.30 11.21
CA ALA A 384 23.06 2.31 10.48
C ALA A 384 22.55 2.48 9.05
N LEU A 385 22.01 1.42 8.42
CA LEU A 385 21.40 1.50 7.10
C LEU A 385 20.22 2.48 7.11
N TRP A 386 19.27 2.31 8.04
CA TRP A 386 18.15 3.26 8.18
C TRP A 386 18.63 4.68 8.52
N SER A 387 19.57 4.81 9.47
CA SER A 387 20.15 6.11 9.86
C SER A 387 20.89 6.82 8.72
N ALA A 388 21.40 6.06 7.74
CA ALA A 388 22.05 6.60 6.54
C ALA A 388 21.04 7.02 5.48
N ILE A 389 19.87 6.38 5.43
CA ILE A 389 18.84 6.58 4.41
C ILE A 389 17.83 7.65 4.81
N GLU A 390 17.34 7.66 6.05
CA GLU A 390 16.35 8.61 6.54
C GLU A 390 16.66 10.09 6.19
N PRO A 391 17.92 10.58 6.32
CA PRO A 391 18.24 11.98 6.01
C PRO A 391 17.99 12.37 4.55
N ILE A 392 17.98 11.43 3.59
CA ILE A 392 17.80 11.74 2.16
C ILE A 392 16.33 12.01 1.80
N PHE A 393 15.40 11.40 2.53
CA PHE A 393 13.98 11.57 2.28
C PHE A 393 13.46 12.92 2.78
N TYR A 394 14.05 13.47 3.84
CA TYR A 394 13.59 14.72 4.45
C TYR A 394 13.64 15.96 3.53
N PRO A 395 14.77 16.29 2.87
CA PRO A 395 14.81 17.41 1.93
C PRO A 395 13.94 17.15 0.70
N HIS A 396 13.91 15.90 0.20
CA HIS A 396 13.06 15.50 -0.91
C HIS A 396 11.58 15.78 -0.61
N ASP A 397 11.07 15.27 0.51
CA ASP A 397 9.65 15.37 0.86
C ASP A 397 9.23 16.81 1.10
N ARG A 398 10.10 17.62 1.73
CA ARG A 398 9.84 19.05 1.91
C ARG A 398 9.75 19.80 0.59
N ILE A 399 10.67 19.55 -0.34
CA ILE A 399 10.65 20.14 -1.69
C ILE A 399 9.37 19.72 -2.42
N LYS A 400 9.01 18.44 -2.37
CA LYS A 400 7.82 17.92 -3.04
C LYS A 400 6.51 18.44 -2.46
N LYS A 401 6.37 18.47 -1.13
CA LYS A 401 5.21 19.06 -0.45
C LYS A 401 5.10 20.55 -0.80
N TRP A 402 6.22 21.27 -0.83
CA TRP A 402 6.26 22.68 -1.23
C TRP A 402 5.81 22.90 -2.68
N LEU A 403 6.25 22.06 -3.63
CA LEU A 403 5.81 22.12 -5.03
C LEU A 403 4.30 21.84 -5.16
N GLN A 404 3.76 20.92 -4.37
CA GLN A 404 2.35 20.50 -4.44
C GLN A 404 1.37 21.41 -3.70
N GLU A 405 1.83 22.37 -2.88
CA GLU A 405 0.97 23.35 -2.19
C GLU A 405 0.18 24.28 -3.15
N GLY A 406 0.38 24.17 -4.48
CA GLY A 406 -0.39 24.87 -5.53
C GLY A 406 -1.43 24.02 -6.30
N ASP A 407 -1.31 22.68 -6.31
CA ASP A 407 -2.02 21.78 -7.24
C ASP A 407 -3.03 20.85 -6.53
N GLU A 408 -4.00 21.44 -5.82
CA GLU A 408 -5.04 20.68 -5.12
C GLU A 408 -6.23 20.24 -6.00
N GLU A 409 -6.21 20.51 -7.32
CA GLU A 409 -7.26 20.05 -8.25
C GLU A 409 -6.80 18.86 -9.09
N GLU A 410 -7.58 17.78 -9.05
CA GLU A 410 -7.64 16.76 -10.12
C GLU A 410 -8.34 17.39 -11.34
N THR A 411 -7.67 18.31 -12.01
CA THR A 411 -7.99 18.64 -13.39
C THR A 411 -7.16 17.70 -14.26
N GLU A 412 -7.80 17.02 -15.20
CA GLU A 412 -7.11 16.34 -16.31
C GLU A 412 -6.01 17.26 -16.83
N GLU A 413 -4.76 16.79 -16.77
CA GLU A 413 -3.58 17.36 -17.44
C GLU A 413 -3.64 18.88 -17.63
N GLN A 414 -3.80 19.66 -16.55
CA GLN A 414 -3.42 21.07 -16.61
C GLN A 414 -1.96 21.14 -16.23
N ALA A 415 -1.16 21.48 -17.25
CA ALA A 415 0.28 21.66 -17.21
C ALA A 415 0.74 22.39 -15.93
N GLY A 416 1.23 21.62 -14.95
CA GLY A 416 2.18 22.15 -13.99
C GLY A 416 3.37 22.71 -14.76
N ASP A 417 3.90 23.86 -14.32
CA ASP A 417 5.05 24.49 -14.96
C ASP A 417 6.15 23.44 -15.12
N GLN A 418 6.62 23.21 -16.36
CA GLN A 418 7.50 22.10 -16.73
C GLN A 418 8.73 21.98 -15.79
N ALA A 419 9.24 23.10 -15.28
CA ALA A 419 10.36 23.16 -14.35
C ALA A 419 10.03 22.81 -12.88
N THR A 420 8.79 22.97 -12.42
CA THR A 420 8.37 22.50 -11.08
C THR A 420 8.34 20.97 -11.02
N ASN A 421 7.93 20.34 -12.12
CA ASN A 421 8.01 18.90 -12.30
C ASN A 421 9.48 18.45 -12.43
N GLU A 422 10.31 19.16 -13.20
CA GLU A 422 11.74 18.84 -13.34
C GLU A 422 12.52 18.89 -12.00
N LEU A 423 12.29 19.90 -11.15
CA LEU A 423 12.96 19.97 -9.84
C LEU A 423 12.55 18.81 -8.91
N GLY A 424 11.26 18.47 -8.89
CA GLY A 424 10.75 17.30 -8.18
C GLY A 424 11.36 16.00 -8.71
N ASP A 425 11.49 15.87 -10.04
CA ASP A 425 12.03 14.71 -10.72
C ASP A 425 13.54 14.54 -10.48
N TYR A 426 14.34 15.62 -10.54
CA TYR A 426 15.77 15.56 -10.23
C TYR A 426 16.02 15.17 -8.77
N THR A 427 15.24 15.75 -7.85
CA THR A 427 15.35 15.40 -6.43
C THR A 427 14.99 13.94 -6.19
N THR A 428 13.96 13.44 -6.89
CA THR A 428 13.57 12.02 -6.86
C THR A 428 14.68 11.11 -7.42
N GLN A 429 15.35 11.49 -8.51
CA GLN A 429 16.46 10.74 -9.08
C GLN A 429 17.68 10.64 -8.16
N ILE A 430 18.00 11.71 -7.40
CA ILE A 430 19.07 11.70 -6.39
C ILE A 430 18.78 10.63 -5.32
N VAL A 431 17.54 10.59 -4.83
CA VAL A 431 17.10 9.59 -3.86
C VAL A 431 17.26 8.17 -4.42
N TRP A 432 16.78 7.90 -5.64
CA TRP A 432 16.89 6.57 -6.26
C TRP A 432 18.33 6.08 -6.42
N ARG A 433 19.25 6.95 -6.83
CA ARG A 433 20.68 6.59 -6.97
C ARG A 433 21.33 6.21 -5.65
N PHE A 434 21.04 6.96 -4.59
CA PHE A 434 21.55 6.66 -3.27
C PHE A 434 20.95 5.37 -2.71
N LEU A 435 19.64 5.14 -2.92
CA LEU A 435 18.98 3.91 -2.49
C LEU A 435 19.53 2.68 -3.21
N ALA A 436 19.81 2.76 -4.51
CA ALA A 436 20.43 1.67 -5.26
C ALA A 436 21.77 1.25 -4.63
N MET A 437 22.65 2.22 -4.34
CA MET A 437 23.94 1.97 -3.69
C MET A 437 23.78 1.31 -2.31
N MET A 438 22.80 1.75 -1.51
CA MET A 438 22.68 1.31 -0.12
C MET A 438 21.89 0.01 0.07
N ILE A 439 20.91 -0.28 -0.81
CA ILE A 439 19.89 -1.32 -0.59
C ILE A 439 19.89 -2.41 -1.67
N GLU A 440 20.48 -2.21 -2.85
CA GLU A 440 20.37 -3.17 -3.97
C GLU A 440 20.83 -4.59 -3.58
N SER A 441 21.95 -4.71 -2.85
CA SER A 441 22.47 -6.00 -2.37
C SER A 441 21.48 -6.67 -1.40
N SER A 442 20.88 -5.91 -0.49
CA SER A 442 19.89 -6.40 0.48
C SER A 442 18.58 -6.83 -0.21
N VAL A 443 18.16 -6.13 -1.27
CA VAL A 443 16.99 -6.52 -2.07
C VAL A 443 17.24 -7.83 -2.80
N LYS A 444 18.44 -8.01 -3.38
CA LYS A 444 18.84 -9.29 -4.01
C LYS A 444 18.88 -10.43 -2.99
N GLU A 445 19.42 -10.18 -1.80
CA GLU A 445 19.44 -11.16 -0.71
C GLU A 445 18.03 -11.55 -0.26
N LEU A 446 17.15 -10.57 -0.03
CA LEU A 446 15.74 -10.82 0.28
C LEU A 446 15.07 -11.64 -0.82
N ARG A 447 15.26 -11.28 -2.09
CA ARG A 447 14.71 -12.04 -3.23
C ARG A 447 15.20 -13.49 -3.23
N ASN A 448 16.48 -13.72 -2.97
CA ASN A 448 17.05 -15.06 -2.91
C ASN A 448 16.49 -15.86 -1.72
N ALA A 449 16.36 -15.24 -0.54
CA ALA A 449 15.76 -15.85 0.64
C ALA A 449 14.31 -16.26 0.37
N VAL A 450 13.53 -15.35 -0.19
CA VAL A 450 12.13 -15.54 -0.58
C VAL A 450 11.99 -16.65 -1.64
N ARG A 451 12.86 -16.70 -2.65
CA ARG A 451 12.89 -17.79 -3.64
C ARG A 451 13.26 -19.15 -3.04
N ALA A 452 14.29 -19.21 -2.20
CA ALA A 452 14.72 -20.45 -1.54
C ALA A 452 13.65 -20.99 -0.58
N ALA A 453 12.89 -20.10 0.05
CA ALA A 453 11.77 -20.46 0.89
C ALA A 453 10.57 -20.98 0.07
N LYS A 454 10.28 -20.41 -1.12
CA LYS A 454 9.29 -20.93 -2.08
C LYS A 454 9.55 -22.38 -2.45
N GLU A 455 10.79 -22.70 -2.84
CA GLU A 455 11.18 -24.06 -3.26
C GLU A 455 10.97 -25.13 -2.17
N LYS A 456 11.10 -24.76 -0.89
CA LYS A 456 10.83 -25.66 0.25
C LYS A 456 9.33 -25.89 0.45
N VAL A 457 8.52 -24.86 0.24
CA VAL A 457 7.09 -24.89 0.54
C VAL A 457 6.30 -25.61 -0.56
N ASP A 458 6.69 -25.47 -1.83
CA ASP A 458 6.11 -26.25 -2.94
C ASP A 458 6.23 -27.77 -2.70
N GLN A 459 7.25 -28.21 -1.95
CA GLN A 459 7.45 -29.62 -1.58
C GLN A 459 6.55 -30.08 -0.41
N GLU A 460 6.12 -29.14 0.45
CA GLU A 460 5.30 -29.41 1.63
C GLU A 460 3.79 -29.17 1.37
N ALA A 461 3.44 -28.23 0.50
CA ALA A 461 2.07 -27.89 0.10
C ALA A 461 1.30 -29.08 -0.49
N ALA A 462 1.98 -30.00 -1.17
CA ALA A 462 1.40 -31.25 -1.69
C ALA A 462 0.84 -32.19 -0.59
N LYS A 463 1.05 -31.89 0.70
CA LYS A 463 0.60 -32.67 1.86
C LYS A 463 -0.23 -31.85 2.86
N SER A 464 -0.64 -30.62 2.52
CA SER A 464 -1.23 -29.70 3.48
C SER A 464 -2.57 -30.18 4.04
N HIS A 465 -2.84 -29.83 5.31
CA HIS A 465 -4.14 -30.03 5.94
C HIS A 465 -5.28 -29.28 5.24
N SER A 466 -4.97 -28.20 4.50
CA SER A 466 -5.97 -27.45 3.74
C SER A 466 -6.63 -28.26 2.62
N ALA A 467 -5.93 -29.28 2.08
CA ALA A 467 -6.51 -30.17 1.08
C ALA A 467 -7.66 -31.06 1.62
N GLU A 468 -7.84 -31.14 2.95
CA GLU A 468 -8.89 -31.94 3.59
C GLU A 468 -10.30 -31.45 3.24
N ILE A 469 -10.48 -30.16 2.92
CA ILE A 469 -11.79 -29.59 2.57
C ILE A 469 -12.38 -30.18 1.29
N TYR A 470 -11.54 -30.67 0.38
CA TYR A 470 -11.96 -31.21 -0.92
C TYR A 470 -12.40 -32.68 -0.83
N ARG A 471 -12.06 -33.37 0.26
CA ARG A 471 -12.41 -34.80 0.44
C ARG A 471 -13.91 -34.96 0.63
N ALA A 472 -14.49 -35.98 0.00
CA ALA A 472 -15.89 -36.33 0.20
C ALA A 472 -16.12 -36.82 1.65
N GLY A 473 -17.20 -36.35 2.28
CA GLY A 473 -17.53 -36.64 3.67
C GLY A 473 -16.67 -35.89 4.68
N SER A 474 -15.95 -34.85 4.27
CA SER A 474 -15.05 -34.11 5.15
C SER A 474 -15.81 -33.13 6.05
N ASP A 475 -15.35 -32.99 7.29
CA ASP A 475 -15.75 -31.95 8.24
C ASP A 475 -14.69 -30.84 8.38
N ALA A 476 -13.66 -30.85 7.51
CA ALA A 476 -12.60 -29.86 7.53
C ALA A 476 -13.11 -28.44 7.23
N SER A 477 -12.49 -27.46 7.86
CA SER A 477 -12.95 -26.06 7.85
C SER A 477 -11.82 -25.04 7.80
N ASP A 478 -10.64 -25.48 7.38
CA ASP A 478 -9.43 -24.69 7.36
C ASP A 478 -8.86 -24.70 5.93
N PRO A 479 -9.51 -23.98 4.99
CA PRO A 479 -9.04 -23.87 3.61
C PRO A 479 -7.70 -23.14 3.54
N SER A 480 -6.98 -23.28 2.43
CA SER A 480 -5.77 -22.50 2.17
C SER A 480 -6.14 -21.04 1.86
N HIS A 481 -5.35 -20.06 2.29
CA HIS A 481 -5.51 -18.66 1.89
C HIS A 481 -5.44 -18.53 0.37
N SER A 482 -4.36 -19.02 -0.23
CA SER A 482 -4.13 -19.12 -1.68
C SER A 482 -5.28 -19.68 -2.53
N ASP A 483 -6.15 -20.56 -1.98
CA ASP A 483 -7.29 -21.13 -2.73
C ASP A 483 -8.55 -20.26 -2.57
N LEU A 484 -8.69 -19.62 -1.40
CA LEU A 484 -9.89 -18.92 -0.96
C LEU A 484 -9.89 -17.44 -1.35
N SER A 485 -8.73 -16.80 -1.36
CA SER A 485 -8.53 -15.37 -1.62
C SER A 485 -9.09 -14.91 -2.97
N LYS A 486 -9.78 -13.77 -3.02
CA LYS A 486 -10.41 -13.17 -4.24
C LYS A 486 -9.59 -12.02 -4.79
N ASP A 487 -8.30 -12.19 -4.71
CA ASP A 487 -7.43 -11.06 -4.53
C ASP A 487 -6.76 -10.62 -5.83
N HIS A 488 -6.43 -11.62 -6.64
CA HIS A 488 -5.96 -11.42 -7.98
C HIS A 488 -7.17 -11.21 -8.90
N PHE A 489 -7.03 -10.32 -9.87
CA PHE A 489 -8.10 -9.97 -10.80
C PHE A 489 -8.52 -11.15 -11.70
N SER A 490 -7.70 -12.20 -11.78
CA SER A 490 -8.06 -13.44 -12.48
C SER A 490 -9.16 -14.21 -11.77
N ASN A 491 -9.30 -14.08 -10.45
CA ASN A 491 -10.34 -14.78 -9.69
C ASN A 491 -11.72 -14.20 -10.07
N VAL A 492 -12.64 -15.08 -10.48
CA VAL A 492 -14.00 -14.69 -10.90
C VAL A 492 -14.80 -13.95 -9.82
N LEU A 493 -14.46 -14.15 -8.55
CA LEU A 493 -15.08 -13.49 -7.41
C LEU A 493 -14.36 -12.20 -6.95
N ASN A 494 -13.30 -11.76 -7.63
CA ASN A 494 -12.62 -10.48 -7.32
C ASN A 494 -13.59 -9.29 -7.40
N GLN A 495 -14.41 -9.24 -8.45
CA GLN A 495 -15.37 -8.16 -8.64
C GLN A 495 -16.40 -8.03 -7.51
N PRO A 496 -17.18 -9.07 -7.17
CA PRO A 496 -18.15 -8.97 -6.08
C PRO A 496 -17.48 -8.72 -4.73
N ALA A 497 -16.29 -9.28 -4.47
CA ALA A 497 -15.54 -9.02 -3.25
C ALA A 497 -15.13 -7.53 -3.16
N GLY A 498 -14.49 -6.98 -4.20
CA GLY A 498 -14.08 -5.58 -4.25
C GLY A 498 -15.25 -4.60 -4.13
N LEU A 499 -16.39 -4.89 -4.76
CA LEU A 499 -17.62 -4.11 -4.60
C LEU A 499 -18.12 -4.12 -3.16
N VAL A 500 -18.16 -5.28 -2.49
CA VAL A 500 -18.51 -5.36 -1.06
C VAL A 500 -17.52 -4.56 -0.21
N SER A 501 -16.22 -4.68 -0.46
CA SER A 501 -15.19 -3.92 0.25
C SER A 501 -15.40 -2.41 0.10
N THR A 502 -15.77 -1.92 -1.09
CA THR A 502 -16.13 -0.49 -1.27
C THR A 502 -17.28 -0.03 -0.39
N ILE A 503 -18.28 -0.88 -0.12
CA ILE A 503 -19.39 -0.57 0.81
C ILE A 503 -18.87 -0.48 2.23
N THR A 504 -18.09 -1.47 2.67
CA THR A 504 -17.58 -1.53 4.04
C THR A 504 -16.70 -0.31 4.35
N THR A 505 -15.81 0.05 3.43
CA THR A 505 -14.93 1.22 3.53
C THR A 505 -15.72 2.52 3.56
N ASN A 506 -16.74 2.63 2.70
CA ASN A 506 -17.64 3.78 2.69
C ASN A 506 -18.38 3.93 4.02
N TRP A 507 -19.04 2.86 4.47
CA TRP A 507 -19.83 2.84 5.69
C TRP A 507 -18.97 3.17 6.91
N ALA A 508 -17.87 2.44 7.12
CA ALA A 508 -16.98 2.63 8.26
C ALA A 508 -16.44 4.06 8.33
N THR A 509 -15.96 4.59 7.20
CA THR A 509 -15.43 5.95 7.12
C THR A 509 -16.49 6.99 7.49
N GLN A 510 -17.69 6.90 6.94
CA GLN A 510 -18.77 7.83 7.29
C GLN A 510 -19.12 7.79 8.78
N GLN A 511 -19.19 6.60 9.39
CA GLN A 511 -19.47 6.45 10.82
C GLN A 511 -18.36 7.09 11.68
N VAL A 512 -17.10 6.86 11.33
CA VAL A 512 -15.93 7.46 12.01
C VAL A 512 -15.96 8.98 11.89
N VAL A 513 -16.19 9.54 10.69
CA VAL A 513 -16.23 10.99 10.48
C VAL A 513 -17.36 11.64 11.28
N ARG A 514 -18.55 11.04 11.34
CA ARG A 514 -19.65 11.51 12.21
C ARG A 514 -19.23 11.54 13.68
N CYS A 515 -18.48 10.53 14.12
CA CYS A 515 -17.99 10.41 15.48
C CYS A 515 -16.85 11.40 15.80
N TRP A 516 -16.04 11.77 14.79
CA TRP A 516 -15.08 12.85 14.88
C TRP A 516 -15.76 14.22 15.00
N ASP A 517 -16.78 14.48 14.18
CA ASP A 517 -17.51 15.75 14.14
C ASP A 517 -18.36 15.97 15.40
N ASN A 518 -18.83 14.90 16.03
CA ASN A 518 -19.68 14.97 17.21
C ASN A 518 -19.08 14.20 18.40
N PRO A 519 -18.32 14.88 19.29
CA PRO A 519 -17.75 14.27 20.49
C PRO A 519 -18.75 13.67 21.47
N LYS A 520 -20.05 14.00 21.36
CA LYS A 520 -21.12 13.42 22.22
C LYS A 520 -21.49 12.00 21.80
N LEU A 521 -21.12 11.55 20.59
CA LEU A 521 -21.34 10.17 20.16
C LEU A 521 -20.38 9.23 20.90
N SER A 522 -20.85 8.04 21.24
CA SER A 522 -20.01 7.04 21.89
C SER A 522 -19.13 6.36 20.85
N ALA A 523 -17.81 6.43 21.01
CA ALA A 523 -16.88 5.73 20.12
C ALA A 523 -17.18 4.23 20.08
N ASP A 524 -17.37 3.60 21.25
CA ASP A 524 -17.68 2.17 21.34
C ASP A 524 -18.95 1.78 20.58
N ARG A 525 -20.07 2.50 20.77
CA ARG A 525 -21.30 2.21 20.02
C ARG A 525 -21.13 2.43 18.52
N THR A 526 -20.39 3.46 18.10
CA THR A 526 -20.08 3.67 16.68
C THR A 526 -19.31 2.47 16.11
N ILE A 527 -18.32 1.98 16.86
CA ILE A 527 -17.51 0.84 16.46
C ILE A 527 -18.34 -0.45 16.43
N ASP A 528 -19.22 -0.66 17.40
CA ASP A 528 -20.13 -1.82 17.40
C ASP A 528 -21.09 -1.80 16.20
N GLU A 529 -21.48 -0.62 15.71
CA GLU A 529 -22.25 -0.48 14.46
C GLU A 529 -21.41 -0.79 13.21
N ILE A 530 -20.11 -0.49 13.22
CA ILE A 530 -19.17 -0.83 12.13
C ILE A 530 -18.90 -2.34 12.13
N LEU A 531 -18.63 -2.94 13.29
CA LEU A 531 -18.31 -4.37 13.42
C LEU A 531 -19.44 -5.31 13.01
N LYS A 532 -20.67 -4.81 12.81
CA LYS A 532 -21.75 -5.57 12.17
C LYS A 532 -21.41 -6.01 10.74
N ILE A 533 -20.38 -5.42 10.11
CA ILE A 533 -19.80 -5.89 8.84
C ILE A 533 -19.33 -7.34 8.94
N LEU A 534 -18.75 -7.75 10.07
CA LEU A 534 -18.31 -9.14 10.28
C LEU A 534 -19.52 -10.01 10.61
N HIS A 535 -20.04 -10.70 9.61
CA HIS A 535 -21.23 -11.53 9.76
C HIS A 535 -21.34 -12.62 8.68
N HIS A 536 -22.00 -13.72 9.05
CA HIS A 536 -22.42 -14.72 8.09
C HIS A 536 -23.72 -14.28 7.38
N PRO A 537 -23.87 -14.44 6.04
CA PRO A 537 -25.07 -14.05 5.30
C PRO A 537 -26.39 -14.65 5.81
N ALA A 538 -26.40 -15.95 6.17
CA ALA A 538 -27.54 -16.62 6.79
C ALA A 538 -27.87 -16.17 8.23
N PHE A 539 -26.98 -15.43 8.90
CA PHE A 539 -27.12 -14.96 10.29
C PHE A 539 -27.42 -13.45 10.36
N TYR A 540 -27.81 -12.84 9.24
CA TYR A 540 -28.00 -11.40 9.15
C TYR A 540 -29.11 -10.87 10.08
N SER A 541 -28.93 -9.63 10.52
CA SER A 541 -29.85 -8.89 11.37
C SER A 541 -30.57 -7.81 10.57
N ARG A 542 -31.91 -7.84 10.57
CA ARG A 542 -32.74 -6.78 9.97
C ARG A 542 -32.51 -5.38 10.58
N ARG A 543 -31.83 -5.31 11.73
CA ARG A 543 -31.47 -4.04 12.40
C ARG A 543 -30.10 -3.50 11.97
N ALA A 544 -29.44 -4.15 11.02
CA ALA A 544 -28.11 -3.80 10.52
C ALA A 544 -28.17 -3.57 8.99
N PRO A 545 -28.50 -2.36 8.52
CA PRO A 545 -28.66 -2.09 7.09
C PRO A 545 -27.42 -2.44 6.25
N ILE A 546 -26.22 -2.26 6.81
CA ILE A 546 -24.95 -2.59 6.15
C ILE A 546 -24.87 -4.05 5.70
N GLN A 547 -25.38 -4.99 6.48
CA GLN A 547 -25.39 -6.41 6.14
C GLN A 547 -26.26 -6.68 4.91
N GLN A 548 -27.39 -5.99 4.81
CA GLN A 548 -28.27 -6.05 3.65
C GLN A 548 -27.60 -5.44 2.41
N TYR A 549 -26.90 -4.32 2.56
CA TYR A 549 -26.19 -3.68 1.45
C TYR A 549 -25.07 -4.58 0.88
N MET A 550 -24.28 -5.21 1.75
CA MET A 550 -23.26 -6.18 1.34
C MET A 550 -23.88 -7.35 0.55
N PHE A 551 -24.98 -7.92 1.07
CA PHE A 551 -25.68 -9.02 0.39
C PHE A 551 -26.29 -8.60 -0.95
N ASP A 552 -26.98 -7.46 -0.98
CA ASP A 552 -27.64 -6.94 -2.19
C ASP A 552 -26.64 -6.59 -3.28
N THR A 553 -25.40 -6.23 -2.94
CA THR A 553 -24.34 -6.02 -3.91
C THR A 553 -23.88 -7.33 -4.57
N VAL A 554 -23.71 -8.41 -3.80
CA VAL A 554 -23.41 -9.73 -4.39
C VAL A 554 -24.59 -10.20 -5.24
N ARG A 555 -25.84 -10.00 -4.77
CA ARG A 555 -27.05 -10.30 -5.54
C ARG A 555 -27.10 -9.52 -6.84
N GLY A 556 -26.88 -8.20 -6.79
CA GLY A 556 -26.90 -7.33 -7.96
C GLY A 556 -25.84 -7.73 -8.98
N TRP A 557 -24.62 -8.06 -8.53
CA TRP A 557 -23.57 -8.59 -9.39
C TRP A 557 -23.99 -9.91 -10.05
N TRP A 558 -24.53 -10.86 -9.29
CA TRP A 558 -24.99 -12.16 -9.82
C TRP A 558 -26.12 -11.97 -10.84
N GLU A 559 -27.13 -11.17 -10.49
CA GLU A 559 -28.32 -10.92 -11.31
C GLU A 559 -28.02 -10.12 -12.57
N HIS A 560 -26.90 -9.40 -12.61
CA HIS A 560 -26.49 -8.65 -13.79
C HIS A 560 -25.96 -9.54 -14.93
N HIS A 561 -25.45 -10.73 -14.61
CA HIS A 561 -24.94 -11.65 -15.63
C HIS A 561 -26.08 -12.30 -16.42
N SER A 562 -25.82 -12.55 -17.71
CA SER A 562 -26.67 -13.41 -18.55
C SER A 562 -26.70 -14.84 -17.99
N GLU A 563 -27.72 -15.61 -18.36
CA GLU A 563 -27.84 -17.00 -17.91
C GLU A 563 -26.63 -17.86 -18.34
N GLU A 564 -26.14 -17.66 -19.57
CA GLU A 564 -24.92 -18.29 -20.07
C GLU A 564 -23.67 -17.96 -19.22
N ASN A 565 -23.51 -16.69 -18.83
CA ASN A 565 -22.39 -16.30 -17.97
C ASN A 565 -22.54 -16.85 -16.55
N ARG A 566 -23.77 -16.88 -16.00
CA ARG A 566 -24.02 -17.52 -14.69
C ARG A 566 -23.70 -19.01 -14.73
N ASP A 567 -24.02 -19.70 -15.82
CA ASP A 567 -23.67 -21.11 -16.00
C ASP A 567 -22.16 -21.32 -16.05
N LYS A 568 -21.41 -20.45 -16.77
CA LYS A 568 -19.93 -20.46 -16.75
C LYS A 568 -19.39 -20.27 -15.34
N ILE A 569 -19.83 -19.21 -14.63
CA ILE A 569 -19.36 -18.91 -13.27
C ILE A 569 -19.71 -20.06 -12.31
N ARG A 570 -20.91 -20.64 -12.42
CA ARG A 570 -21.30 -21.79 -11.58
C ARG A 570 -20.38 -22.99 -11.81
N GLY A 571 -19.98 -23.25 -13.05
CA GLY A 571 -19.00 -24.29 -13.38
C GLY A 571 -17.64 -24.02 -12.72
N MET A 572 -17.14 -22.79 -12.84
CA MET A 572 -15.87 -22.36 -12.25
C MET A 572 -15.84 -22.48 -10.72
N LEU A 573 -16.98 -22.30 -10.06
CA LEU A 573 -17.10 -22.32 -8.59
C LEU A 573 -17.47 -23.69 -8.00
N THR A 574 -17.41 -24.76 -8.80
CA THR A 574 -17.56 -26.12 -8.28
C THR A 574 -16.35 -26.53 -7.42
N ARG A 575 -16.51 -27.56 -6.59
CA ARG A 575 -15.41 -28.07 -5.75
C ARG A 575 -14.23 -28.51 -6.62
N GLU A 576 -14.53 -29.22 -7.70
CA GLU A 576 -13.55 -29.78 -8.63
C GLU A 576 -12.81 -28.67 -9.37
N SER A 577 -13.53 -27.67 -9.88
CA SER A 577 -12.92 -26.52 -10.57
C SER A 577 -12.07 -25.68 -9.63
N VAL A 578 -12.53 -25.41 -8.40
CA VAL A 578 -11.72 -24.68 -7.41
C VAL A 578 -10.46 -25.45 -7.05
N GLN A 579 -10.55 -26.77 -6.84
CA GLN A 579 -9.39 -27.62 -6.57
C GLN A 579 -8.38 -27.62 -7.72
N ALA A 580 -8.87 -27.51 -8.96
CA ALA A 580 -8.07 -27.42 -10.17
C ALA A 580 -7.65 -25.99 -10.55
N ARG A 581 -7.99 -24.99 -9.73
CA ARG A 581 -7.78 -23.54 -9.96
C ARG A 581 -8.45 -22.97 -11.21
N GLU A 582 -9.52 -23.60 -11.68
CA GLU A 582 -10.28 -23.14 -12.84
C GLU A 582 -11.19 -21.94 -12.53
N HIS A 583 -11.25 -21.49 -11.27
CA HIS A 583 -11.91 -20.24 -10.88
C HIS A 583 -11.08 -18.98 -11.15
N GLU A 584 -9.86 -19.15 -11.68
CA GLU A 584 -8.96 -18.09 -12.10
C GLU A 584 -8.85 -18.05 -13.64
N ASP A 585 -9.20 -16.92 -14.25
CA ASP A 585 -9.08 -16.68 -15.69
C ASP A 585 -7.91 -15.73 -15.99
N GLN A 586 -6.75 -16.30 -16.31
CA GLN A 586 -5.56 -15.52 -16.70
C GLN A 586 -5.67 -14.89 -18.10
N HIS A 587 -6.70 -15.23 -18.86
CA HIS A 587 -6.95 -14.69 -20.20
C HIS A 587 -8.11 -13.68 -20.20
N LEU A 588 -8.51 -13.19 -19.02
CA LEU A 588 -9.57 -12.21 -18.87
C LEU A 588 -9.37 -11.00 -19.79
N THR A 589 -10.36 -10.74 -20.64
CA THR A 589 -10.37 -9.58 -21.53
C THR A 589 -11.44 -8.59 -21.12
N LEU A 590 -11.35 -7.35 -21.61
CA LEU A 590 -12.41 -6.36 -21.37
C LEU A 590 -13.76 -6.76 -21.92
N LYS A 591 -13.81 -7.60 -22.97
CA LYS A 591 -15.09 -8.08 -23.50
C LYS A 591 -15.85 -8.90 -22.48
N ASP A 592 -15.12 -9.60 -21.61
CA ASP A 592 -15.69 -10.40 -20.53
C ASP A 592 -16.23 -9.53 -19.40
N LEU A 593 -15.69 -8.31 -19.25
CA LEU A 593 -16.10 -7.32 -18.25
C LEU A 593 -17.08 -6.28 -18.79
N GLN A 594 -17.33 -6.26 -20.10
CA GLN A 594 -18.22 -5.29 -20.74
C GLN A 594 -19.64 -5.42 -20.21
N GLY A 595 -20.15 -4.30 -19.71
CA GLY A 595 -21.48 -4.22 -19.12
C GLY A 595 -21.51 -4.48 -17.63
N THR A 596 -20.47 -5.06 -17.01
CA THR A 596 -20.43 -5.29 -15.55
C THR A 596 -20.39 -3.97 -14.75
N LEU A 597 -20.69 -4.05 -13.45
CA LEU A 597 -20.68 -2.89 -12.55
C LEU A 597 -19.28 -2.26 -12.48
N ARG A 598 -19.22 -0.96 -12.77
CA ARG A 598 -17.96 -0.19 -12.79
C ARG A 598 -17.89 0.77 -11.60
N GLY A 599 -16.73 0.78 -10.94
CA GLY A 599 -16.42 1.70 -9.84
C GLY A 599 -17.02 1.27 -8.49
N ALA A 600 -17.15 2.22 -7.57
CA ALA A 600 -17.63 1.97 -6.22
C ALA A 600 -19.11 1.53 -6.20
N ALA A 601 -19.45 0.60 -5.32
CA ALA A 601 -20.83 0.15 -5.14
C ALA A 601 -21.75 1.28 -4.66
N GLU A 602 -22.99 1.27 -5.14
CA GLU A 602 -24.03 2.23 -4.76
C GLU A 602 -25.01 1.63 -3.76
N PHE A 603 -25.28 2.38 -2.69
CA PHE A 603 -26.25 2.02 -1.66
C PHE A 603 -26.82 3.30 -1.03
N PRO A 604 -27.96 3.24 -0.29
CA PRO A 604 -28.55 4.43 0.32
C PRO A 604 -27.55 5.20 1.19
N GLY A 605 -27.22 6.42 0.76
CA GLY A 605 -26.26 7.30 1.45
C GLY A 605 -24.78 7.09 1.08
N SER A 606 -24.47 6.30 0.05
CA SER A 606 -23.08 6.06 -0.40
C SER A 606 -22.40 7.30 -1.00
N ARG A 607 -23.18 8.24 -1.55
CA ARG A 607 -22.69 9.50 -2.15
C ARG A 607 -23.34 10.73 -1.46
N PRO A 608 -22.86 11.12 -0.27
CA PRO A 608 -23.29 12.36 0.35
C PRO A 608 -22.84 13.58 -0.49
N ASP A 609 -23.58 14.68 -0.38
CA ASP A 609 -23.21 15.93 -1.04
C ASP A 609 -21.97 16.55 -0.37
N VAL A 610 -20.89 16.69 -1.15
CA VAL A 610 -19.57 17.13 -0.66
C VAL A 610 -18.94 18.13 -1.62
N LYS A 611 -18.17 19.06 -1.07
CA LYS A 611 -17.41 20.07 -1.83
C LYS A 611 -15.92 19.98 -1.53
N ALA A 612 -15.09 20.49 -2.44
CA ALA A 612 -13.66 20.61 -2.19
C ALA A 612 -13.41 21.59 -1.03
N PRO A 613 -12.43 21.31 -0.14
CA PRO A 613 -11.99 22.28 0.85
C PRO A 613 -11.40 23.53 0.17
N PRO A 614 -11.44 24.70 0.82
CA PRO A 614 -10.89 25.92 0.25
C PRO A 614 -9.37 25.80 0.10
N LYS A 615 -8.84 26.16 -1.08
CA LYS A 615 -7.40 26.23 -1.33
C LYS A 615 -6.77 27.16 -0.29
N LYS A 616 -5.73 26.70 0.42
CA LYS A 616 -4.92 27.63 1.23
C LYS A 616 -4.28 28.62 0.25
N PRO A 617 -4.39 29.95 0.47
CA PRO A 617 -3.71 30.89 -0.42
C PRO A 617 -2.22 30.62 -0.34
N SER A 618 -1.64 30.06 -1.42
CA SER A 618 -0.20 29.97 -1.54
C SER A 618 0.34 31.40 -1.63
N VAL A 619 0.92 31.86 -0.53
CA VAL A 619 1.60 33.17 -0.46
C VAL A 619 2.85 33.16 -1.37
N ILE A 620 3.26 31.99 -1.87
CA ILE A 620 4.60 31.74 -2.42
C ILE A 620 4.60 31.57 -3.95
N VAL A 621 3.52 31.05 -4.56
CA VAL A 621 3.46 30.71 -6.01
C VAL A 621 3.73 31.91 -6.93
N LYS A 622 3.48 33.16 -6.52
CA LYS A 622 3.76 34.33 -7.37
C LYS A 622 5.25 34.65 -7.56
N GLY A 623 6.13 34.26 -6.63
CA GLY A 623 7.56 34.56 -6.71
C GLY A 623 8.39 33.50 -7.44
N VAL A 624 7.83 32.29 -7.58
CA VAL A 624 8.54 31.10 -8.10
C VAL A 624 8.58 31.09 -9.62
N ASN A 625 7.50 31.50 -10.28
CA ASN A 625 7.41 31.49 -11.75
C ASN A 625 8.36 32.49 -12.42
N GLU A 626 8.73 33.59 -11.73
CA GLU A 626 9.72 34.56 -12.24
C GLU A 626 11.16 34.02 -12.12
N VAL A 627 11.47 33.23 -11.08
CA VAL A 627 12.81 32.69 -10.82
C VAL A 627 13.11 31.46 -11.67
N ILE A 628 12.09 30.64 -11.92
CA ILE A 628 12.19 29.46 -12.77
C ILE A 628 12.53 29.83 -14.22
N ALA A 629 11.96 30.92 -14.74
CA ALA A 629 12.28 31.44 -16.05
C ALA A 629 13.77 31.86 -16.17
N ASP A 630 14.34 32.42 -15.11
CA ASP A 630 15.76 32.79 -15.05
C ASP A 630 16.69 31.57 -14.95
N VAL A 631 16.29 30.51 -14.24
CA VAL A 631 17.07 29.25 -14.14
C VAL A 631 17.05 28.47 -15.45
N GLN A 632 15.91 28.41 -16.15
CA GLN A 632 15.82 27.81 -17.49
C GLN A 632 16.67 28.56 -18.51
N TRP A 633 16.77 29.88 -18.41
CA TRP A 633 17.70 30.67 -19.22
C TRP A 633 19.16 30.30 -18.94
N VAL A 634 19.57 30.14 -17.67
CA VAL A 634 20.93 29.73 -17.30
C VAL A 634 21.24 28.30 -17.77
N ALA A 635 20.33 27.35 -17.58
CA ALA A 635 20.50 25.95 -17.99
C ALA A 635 20.51 25.78 -19.51
N GLY A 636 19.65 26.50 -20.24
CA GLY A 636 19.66 26.53 -21.71
C GLY A 636 20.96 27.10 -22.28
N THR A 637 21.53 28.11 -21.60
CA THR A 637 22.82 28.71 -22.00
C THR A 637 24.01 27.77 -21.72
N ALA A 638 23.91 26.88 -20.73
CA ALA A 638 24.91 25.85 -20.46
C ALA A 638 24.88 24.70 -21.48
N HIS A 639 23.71 24.40 -22.07
CA HIS A 639 23.57 23.33 -23.06
C HIS A 639 24.09 23.73 -24.46
N GLU A 640 24.07 25.02 -24.82
CA GLU A 640 24.44 25.49 -26.17
C GLU A 640 25.94 25.81 -26.39
N ASN A 641 26.83 25.74 -25.39
CA ASN A 641 28.24 26.10 -25.60
C ASN A 641 29.25 25.16 -24.91
N THR A 642 29.40 23.95 -25.44
CA THR A 642 30.40 22.97 -25.01
C THR A 642 31.78 23.11 -25.68
N SER A 643 32.15 24.28 -26.25
CA SER A 643 33.44 24.42 -26.96
C SER A 643 34.33 25.62 -26.65
N TYR A 644 34.13 26.39 -25.56
CA TYR A 644 35.05 27.48 -25.19
C TYR A 644 35.32 27.68 -23.68
N LEU A 645 35.19 26.63 -22.86
CA LEU A 645 35.53 26.67 -21.42
C LEU A 645 37.03 26.49 -21.13
N ALA A 646 37.88 27.33 -21.74
CA ALA A 646 39.29 27.43 -21.34
C ALA A 646 39.83 28.87 -21.25
N ARG A 647 39.04 29.92 -21.55
CA ARG A 647 39.50 31.31 -21.41
C ARG A 647 38.50 32.33 -20.84
N GLY A 648 37.26 31.95 -20.54
CA GLY A 648 36.20 32.89 -20.12
C GLY A 648 35.97 33.05 -18.61
N VAL A 649 36.79 32.44 -17.74
CA VAL A 649 36.55 32.44 -16.28
C VAL A 649 37.36 33.52 -15.53
N TRP A 650 38.24 34.27 -16.20
CA TRP A 650 39.04 35.31 -15.54
C TRP A 650 38.50 36.75 -15.68
N ASP A 651 37.60 37.03 -16.63
CA ASP A 651 37.15 38.41 -16.92
C ASP A 651 35.77 38.80 -16.33
N ILE A 652 35.13 37.92 -15.54
CA ILE A 652 33.85 38.24 -14.84
C ILE A 652 34.07 38.62 -13.36
N ILE A 653 35.33 38.74 -12.90
CA ILE A 653 35.65 39.17 -11.52
C ILE A 653 36.05 40.66 -11.43
N SER A 654 36.13 41.39 -12.55
CA SER A 654 36.51 42.81 -12.52
C SER A 654 35.60 43.71 -13.35
N LEU A 655 34.44 44.09 -12.81
CA LEU A 655 33.75 45.33 -13.18
C LEU A 655 32.77 45.77 -12.07
N PRO A 656 32.97 46.95 -11.44
CA PRO A 656 32.06 47.48 -10.43
C PRO A 656 30.89 48.22 -11.09
N GLY A 657 29.67 47.87 -10.71
CA GLY A 657 28.47 48.69 -10.89
C GLY A 657 27.79 48.59 -12.25
N GLY A 658 26.62 47.95 -12.29
CA GLY A 658 25.80 47.98 -13.50
C GLY A 658 24.57 47.07 -13.54
N LEU A 659 23.83 46.85 -12.45
CA LEU A 659 22.53 46.15 -12.52
C LEU A 659 21.59 46.39 -11.33
N VAL A 660 21.66 47.58 -10.70
CA VAL A 660 20.80 47.93 -9.54
C VAL A 660 19.62 48.86 -9.92
N VAL A 661 19.51 49.33 -11.16
CA VAL A 661 18.58 50.44 -11.47
C VAL A 661 17.19 50.02 -11.95
N THR A 662 16.93 48.76 -12.30
CA THR A 662 15.59 48.35 -12.80
C THR A 662 14.71 47.73 -11.71
N VAL A 663 15.28 47.04 -10.72
CA VAL A 663 14.53 46.45 -9.59
C VAL A 663 14.04 47.52 -8.60
N PHE A 664 14.74 48.66 -8.48
CA PHE A 664 14.37 49.73 -7.54
C PHE A 664 13.20 50.64 -8.01
N ARG A 665 12.66 50.43 -9.23
CA ARG A 665 11.45 51.14 -9.70
C ARG A 665 10.15 50.36 -9.56
N ALA A 666 10.20 49.05 -9.35
CA ALA A 666 9.01 48.23 -9.11
C ALA A 666 8.61 48.18 -7.62
N THR A 667 9.58 48.24 -6.70
CA THR A 667 9.34 48.22 -5.24
C THR A 667 8.80 49.52 -4.65
N LYS A 668 8.75 50.62 -5.43
CA LYS A 668 8.18 51.91 -4.98
C LYS A 668 6.70 52.12 -5.35
N ARG A 669 6.03 51.13 -5.94
CA ARG A 669 4.58 51.20 -6.24
C ARG A 669 3.69 50.21 -5.47
N THR A 670 4.26 49.29 -4.70
CA THR A 670 3.50 48.36 -3.83
C THR A 670 3.68 48.60 -2.34
N ALA A 671 4.57 49.51 -1.92
CA ALA A 671 4.69 49.98 -0.53
C ALA A 671 3.82 51.23 -0.21
N GLY A 672 2.78 51.49 -1.02
CA GLY A 672 1.88 52.65 -0.88
C GLY A 672 0.44 52.32 -0.44
N TRP A 673 0.12 51.06 -0.13
CA TRP A 673 -1.27 50.64 0.13
C TRP A 673 -1.48 49.76 1.39
N VAL A 674 -0.54 49.80 2.35
CA VAL A 674 -0.73 49.17 3.70
C VAL A 674 -0.38 50.13 4.86
N ALA A 675 -0.01 51.39 4.61
CA ALA A 675 0.34 52.36 5.65
C ALA A 675 -0.68 53.52 5.82
N SER A 676 -1.98 53.23 5.74
CA SER A 676 -3.04 54.23 6.00
C SER A 676 -4.31 53.62 6.59
N GLY A 677 -4.14 52.72 7.57
CA GLY A 677 -5.26 52.09 8.31
C GLY A 677 -5.11 52.01 9.82
N VAL A 678 -4.00 52.46 10.42
CA VAL A 678 -3.82 52.52 11.89
C VAL A 678 -2.91 53.69 12.25
N TYR A 679 -3.46 54.91 12.28
CA TYR A 679 -3.05 56.01 13.17
C TYR A 679 -4.11 57.12 13.09
N GLY A 680 -5.27 56.82 13.64
CA GLY A 680 -6.33 57.75 13.93
C GLY A 680 -7.16 57.14 15.04
N VAL A 681 -7.35 57.88 16.13
CA VAL A 681 -8.04 57.49 17.37
C VAL A 681 -7.14 56.90 18.46
N GLY A 682 -6.28 57.77 18.99
CA GLY A 682 -5.84 57.74 20.38
C GLY A 682 -5.77 59.17 20.93
N ALA A 683 -6.79 59.56 21.69
CA ALA A 683 -6.88 60.78 22.50
C ALA A 683 -7.14 62.14 21.80
N LYS A 684 -8.42 62.39 21.48
CA LYS A 684 -9.08 63.69 21.74
C LYS A 684 -10.56 63.44 22.00
N LEU A 685 -10.89 63.22 23.27
CA LEU A 685 -12.12 63.52 24.00
C LEU A 685 -12.18 62.66 25.26
N TRP A 686 -11.33 62.99 26.24
CA TRP A 686 -11.72 62.85 27.64
C TRP A 686 -12.17 64.24 28.12
N PRO A 687 -13.32 64.36 28.81
CA PRO A 687 -13.85 65.66 29.22
C PRO A 687 -13.14 66.19 30.48
N PHE A 688 -13.26 67.51 30.67
CA PHE A 688 -12.88 68.34 31.83
C PHE A 688 -11.46 68.93 31.88
N GLY A 689 -11.41 70.27 31.95
CA GLY A 689 -10.39 70.98 32.74
C GLY A 689 -9.89 72.33 32.23
N LYS A 690 -10.71 73.37 32.38
CA LYS A 690 -10.42 74.83 32.47
C LYS A 690 -9.69 75.54 31.32
#